data_AF-A0A939ZH30-F1
#
_entry.id   AF-A0A939ZH30-F1
#
_cell.length_a   1.000
_cell.length_b   1.000
_cell.length_c   1.000
_cell.angle_alpha   90.00
_cell.angle_beta   90.00
_cell.angle_gamma   90.00
#
_symmetry.space_group_name_H-M   'P 1'
#
loop_
_entity.id
_entity.type
_entity.pdbx_description
1 polymer ?
#
loop_
_entity_poly.entity_id
_entity_poly.type
_entity_poly.pdbx_seq_one_letter_code
_entity_poly.pdbx_strand_id
1 'polypeptide(L)'
;MVVVVFLFYNMLFGGKGSTQTKPYTEFLEDLQNDRVESVELDAENAELTVTLKQEYVESQSGTESPDEGSNAFEQYAYFVQIKNDQVYTTRIMESMDTLTEQLEEHGVEGQRIVSTSSGLLTEIFVGVVLPVLVLWLLASFLMRKMGGGSGPLNVGKSNAKVYVQKETGVTFKDVAGEDEAKESLVEVVDFLHNPGKYSGIGARLPKGALLVGPPGTGKTLLAKAVAGEAHVPFFSLTGSDFIELYVGVGASRVRDLFKEATKNAPCIIFIDEIDAIGRSRDSKYGGGNEEREQTLNQLLSEMDGFDSSKGILILGATNRPEILDKALLRPGRFDRRIIVDKPDLKGRVEILKVHAKDVKMDESVDLDAIALATSGAVGSDLANMINEAAINAVKEGREFVCQKDLFNAVEQVLVGKEKKDRIMSAEERKIVSYHEVGHALITALQKNSEPVQKITIVPRTMGALGYVMQVPEEEKYLNSKEELENMIVSLLGGRAAEEVVFGNVTTGAANDIEKATSIAKNMITRFGMSDRFGLAGFATVESQYLEGRTAMNCSDQTAAAIDEEIVSMLKKAYEQAKEMLSENRELMDKLAGYLIEKETITGKEFMKIFRAEKGIPEPEEEEKDVTGAEAATTSDKPSEDKTSEDKAPEEDKAKETENKEETEKKPPIPEAPQGDVGIFSNHTIM
;
A
#
# COMPACT_ATOMS: atom_id res chain seq x y z
N MET A 1 31.20 -2.91 -17.44
CA MET A 1 32.39 -2.10 -17.82
C MET A 1 33.43 -2.90 -18.61
N VAL A 2 33.94 -4.04 -18.11
CA VAL A 2 34.99 -4.84 -18.80
C VAL A 2 34.66 -5.12 -20.28
N VAL A 3 33.45 -5.57 -20.59
CA VAL A 3 33.00 -5.80 -21.99
C VAL A 3 33.09 -4.54 -22.85
N VAL A 4 32.72 -3.37 -22.33
CA VAL A 4 32.79 -2.09 -23.07
C VAL A 4 34.25 -1.71 -23.35
N VAL A 5 35.16 -1.90 -22.38
CA VAL A 5 36.59 -1.66 -22.58
C VAL A 5 37.19 -2.65 -23.59
N PHE A 6 36.77 -3.92 -23.55
CA PHE A 6 37.18 -4.94 -24.50
C PHE A 6 36.69 -4.64 -25.93
N LEU A 7 35.44 -4.20 -26.09
CA LEU A 7 34.90 -3.73 -27.37
C LEU A 7 35.66 -2.51 -27.88
N PHE A 8 35.90 -1.50 -27.03
CA PHE A 8 36.63 -0.28 -27.43
C PHE A 8 38.09 -0.56 -27.81
N TYR A 9 38.73 -1.54 -27.15
CA TYR A 9 40.08 -1.99 -27.49
C TYR A 9 40.11 -2.69 -28.87
N ASN A 10 39.18 -3.61 -29.14
CA ASN A 10 39.09 -4.26 -30.45
C ASN A 10 38.68 -3.28 -31.56
N MET A 11 37.81 -2.31 -31.26
CA MET A 11 37.42 -1.26 -32.21
C MET A 11 38.58 -0.34 -32.62
N LEU A 12 39.54 -0.09 -31.72
CA LEU A 12 40.72 0.74 -31.99
C LEU A 12 41.93 -0.03 -32.53
N PHE A 13 42.10 -1.30 -32.15
CA PHE A 13 43.35 -2.06 -32.39
C PHE A 13 43.17 -3.47 -32.96
N GLY A 14 41.93 -3.95 -33.11
CA GLY A 14 41.61 -5.29 -33.66
C GLY A 14 41.73 -5.40 -35.18
N GLY A 15 42.74 -4.76 -35.78
CA GLY A 15 42.90 -4.63 -37.24
C GLY A 15 43.69 -5.73 -37.95
N LYS A 16 44.18 -6.74 -37.22
CA LYS A 16 44.95 -7.87 -37.76
C LYS A 16 44.34 -9.18 -37.24
N GLY A 17 43.29 -9.65 -37.92
CA GLY A 17 42.70 -10.98 -37.72
C GLY A 17 43.63 -12.10 -38.17
N SER A 18 43.26 -13.35 -37.90
CA SER A 18 43.99 -14.51 -38.39
C SER A 18 43.66 -14.77 -39.86
N THR A 19 44.47 -14.21 -40.76
CA THR A 19 44.36 -14.41 -42.22
C THR A 19 44.33 -15.91 -42.55
N GLN A 20 43.34 -16.34 -43.33
CA GLN A 20 43.24 -17.76 -43.71
C GLN A 20 44.32 -18.10 -44.75
N THR A 21 44.89 -19.31 -44.73
CA THR A 21 45.89 -19.75 -45.71
C THR A 21 45.28 -20.73 -46.71
N LYS A 22 45.27 -20.39 -48.00
CA LYS A 22 44.73 -21.21 -49.09
C LYS A 22 45.83 -21.86 -49.96
N PRO A 23 45.54 -22.96 -50.69
CA PRO A 23 46.45 -23.54 -51.67
C PRO A 23 46.73 -22.61 -52.86
N TYR A 24 47.95 -22.64 -53.41
CA TYR A 24 48.35 -21.79 -54.54
C TYR A 24 47.48 -22.00 -55.80
N THR A 25 47.00 -23.23 -56.02
CA THR A 25 46.09 -23.56 -57.12
C THR A 25 44.73 -22.88 -57.01
N GLU A 26 44.27 -22.56 -55.80
CA GLU A 26 43.00 -21.86 -55.57
C GLU A 26 43.14 -20.37 -55.91
N PHE A 27 44.31 -19.78 -55.63
CA PHE A 27 44.66 -18.44 -56.10
C PHE A 27 44.72 -18.34 -57.62
N LEU A 28 45.29 -19.33 -58.31
CA LEU A 28 45.28 -19.35 -59.79
C LEU A 28 43.86 -19.48 -60.35
N GLU A 29 42.96 -20.22 -59.69
CA GLU A 29 41.55 -20.27 -60.07
C GLU A 29 40.83 -18.93 -59.82
N ASP A 30 41.02 -18.31 -58.64
CA ASP A 30 40.44 -17.01 -58.33
C ASP A 30 40.94 -15.90 -59.28
N LEU A 31 42.21 -15.96 -59.70
CA LEU A 31 42.78 -15.04 -60.69
C LEU A 31 42.18 -15.23 -62.09
N GLN A 32 42.09 -16.48 -62.59
CA GLN A 32 41.47 -16.80 -63.89
C GLN A 32 39.97 -16.51 -63.97
N ASN A 33 39.30 -16.30 -62.83
CA ASN A 33 37.89 -15.95 -62.75
C ASN A 33 37.67 -14.46 -62.44
N ASP A 34 38.69 -13.60 -62.59
CA ASP A 34 38.66 -12.17 -62.27
C ASP A 34 38.22 -11.85 -60.82
N ARG A 35 38.39 -12.76 -59.86
CA ARG A 35 37.91 -12.58 -58.47
C ARG A 35 38.90 -11.81 -57.58
N VAL A 36 40.17 -11.75 -57.97
CA VAL A 36 41.23 -11.05 -57.25
C VAL A 36 41.17 -9.55 -57.54
N GLU A 37 41.33 -8.72 -56.50
CA GLU A 37 41.38 -7.25 -56.56
C GLU A 37 42.82 -6.74 -56.58
N SER A 38 43.65 -7.23 -55.66
CA SER A 38 45.07 -6.86 -55.55
C SER A 38 45.88 -7.96 -54.86
N VAL A 39 47.21 -7.94 -55.07
CA VAL A 39 48.12 -8.95 -54.53
C VAL A 39 49.38 -8.30 -53.94
N GLU A 40 49.67 -8.56 -52.66
CA GLU A 40 50.91 -8.15 -52.01
C GLU A 40 51.86 -9.34 -51.85
N LEU A 41 53.14 -9.15 -52.22
CA LEU A 41 54.18 -10.17 -52.16
C LEU A 41 55.24 -9.85 -51.11
N ASP A 42 55.34 -10.67 -50.06
CA ASP A 42 56.54 -10.77 -49.23
C ASP A 42 57.55 -11.70 -49.93
N ALA A 43 58.53 -11.07 -50.57
CA ALA A 43 59.58 -11.76 -51.32
C ALA A 43 60.74 -12.29 -50.44
N GLU A 44 60.72 -12.09 -49.12
CA GLU A 44 61.64 -12.74 -48.18
C GLU A 44 61.08 -14.09 -47.71
N ASN A 45 59.74 -14.18 -47.57
CA ASN A 45 59.03 -15.37 -47.11
C ASN A 45 58.37 -16.19 -48.24
N ALA A 46 58.38 -15.69 -49.48
CA ALA A 46 57.71 -16.27 -50.66
C ALA A 46 56.20 -16.47 -50.46
N GLU A 47 55.58 -15.54 -49.72
CA GLU A 47 54.17 -15.57 -49.32
C GLU A 47 53.43 -14.39 -49.98
N LEU A 48 52.32 -14.70 -50.65
CA LEU A 48 51.38 -13.75 -51.22
C LEU A 48 50.25 -13.52 -50.22
N THR A 49 49.87 -12.26 -50.05
CA THR A 49 48.58 -11.86 -49.47
C THR A 49 47.67 -11.45 -50.63
N VAL A 50 46.56 -12.15 -50.78
CA VAL A 50 45.60 -11.99 -51.87
C VAL A 50 44.36 -11.29 -51.31
N THR A 51 43.96 -10.18 -51.94
CA THR A 51 42.70 -9.48 -51.66
C THR A 51 41.70 -9.83 -52.75
N LEU A 52 40.54 -10.35 -52.36
CA LEU A 52 39.43 -10.63 -53.27
C LEU A 52 38.55 -9.38 -53.46
N LYS A 53 37.88 -9.29 -54.61
CA LYS A 53 36.90 -8.23 -54.89
C LYS A 53 35.71 -8.37 -53.93
N GLN A 54 35.35 -7.27 -53.26
CA GLN A 54 34.32 -7.25 -52.21
C GLN A 54 32.99 -7.90 -52.66
N GLU A 55 32.53 -7.63 -53.88
CA GLU A 55 31.30 -8.19 -54.46
C GLU A 55 31.28 -9.75 -54.47
N TYR A 56 32.44 -10.38 -54.71
CA TYR A 56 32.55 -11.84 -54.70
C TYR A 56 32.44 -12.39 -53.27
N VAL A 57 33.09 -11.75 -52.30
CA VAL A 57 33.09 -12.15 -50.88
C VAL A 57 31.68 -12.03 -50.30
N GLU A 58 30.99 -10.92 -50.56
CA GLU A 58 29.59 -10.73 -50.17
C GLU A 58 28.71 -11.83 -50.76
N SER A 59 28.89 -12.19 -52.05
CA SER A 59 28.14 -13.28 -52.70
C SER A 59 28.41 -14.69 -52.13
N GLN A 60 29.61 -14.94 -51.59
CA GLN A 60 29.99 -16.23 -50.99
C GLN A 60 29.61 -16.32 -49.50
N SER A 61 29.58 -15.18 -48.79
CA SER A 61 29.42 -15.10 -47.33
C SER A 61 28.13 -15.73 -46.78
N GLY A 62 27.10 -15.88 -47.63
CA GLY A 62 25.81 -16.49 -47.29
C GLY A 62 25.05 -15.81 -46.14
N THR A 63 25.49 -14.63 -45.72
CA THR A 63 24.96 -13.89 -44.57
C THR A 63 24.15 -12.70 -45.06
N GLU A 64 22.87 -12.68 -44.69
CA GLU A 64 21.99 -11.55 -45.00
C GLU A 64 22.57 -10.25 -44.39
N SER A 65 22.59 -9.18 -45.18
CA SER A 65 23.09 -7.89 -44.72
C SER A 65 22.19 -7.35 -43.60
N PRO A 66 22.75 -6.74 -42.54
CA PRO A 66 21.95 -6.35 -41.37
C PRO A 66 20.86 -5.32 -41.71
N ASP A 67 19.60 -5.62 -41.37
CA ASP A 67 18.46 -4.71 -41.47
C ASP A 67 18.72 -3.35 -40.78
N GLU A 68 18.04 -2.27 -41.20
CA GLU A 68 18.16 -0.94 -40.57
C GLU A 68 17.83 -0.93 -39.05
N GLY A 69 17.10 -1.94 -38.56
CA GLY A 69 16.80 -2.14 -37.15
C GLY A 69 17.82 -2.96 -36.35
N SER A 70 18.86 -3.50 -37.00
CA SER A 70 19.93 -4.28 -36.35
C SER A 70 20.74 -3.45 -35.36
N ASN A 71 21.27 -4.08 -34.31
CA ASN A 71 22.05 -3.34 -33.33
C ASN A 71 23.50 -3.13 -33.80
N ALA A 72 24.14 -2.08 -33.27
CA ALA A 72 25.49 -1.68 -33.68
C ALA A 72 26.59 -2.74 -33.43
N PHE A 73 26.32 -3.79 -32.64
CA PHE A 73 27.24 -4.92 -32.48
C PHE A 73 27.09 -5.95 -33.59
N GLU A 74 25.88 -6.26 -34.04
CA GLU A 74 25.61 -7.12 -35.22
C GLU A 74 26.20 -6.51 -36.49
N GLN A 75 25.98 -5.21 -36.72
CA GLN A 75 26.57 -4.48 -37.86
C GLN A 75 28.10 -4.53 -37.83
N TYR A 76 28.72 -4.29 -36.66
CA TYR A 76 30.17 -4.36 -36.50
C TYR A 76 30.71 -5.79 -36.72
N ALA A 77 30.01 -6.82 -36.23
CA ALA A 77 30.40 -8.21 -36.44
C ALA A 77 30.37 -8.60 -37.93
N TYR A 78 29.34 -8.19 -38.68
CA TYR A 78 29.23 -8.40 -40.11
C TYR A 78 30.39 -7.75 -40.89
N PHE A 79 30.67 -6.45 -40.66
CA PHE A 79 31.78 -5.76 -41.32
C PHE A 79 33.15 -6.35 -40.98
N VAL A 80 33.37 -6.84 -39.75
CA VAL A 80 34.61 -7.52 -39.37
C VAL A 80 34.72 -8.89 -40.03
N GLN A 81 33.61 -9.63 -40.21
CA GLN A 81 33.64 -10.93 -40.89
C GLN A 81 33.97 -10.79 -42.38
N ILE A 82 33.20 -9.98 -43.13
CA ILE A 82 33.43 -9.75 -44.57
C ILE A 82 34.89 -9.34 -44.84
N LYS A 83 35.44 -8.43 -44.01
CA LYS A 83 36.83 -7.98 -44.17
C LYS A 83 37.88 -9.06 -43.88
N ASN A 84 37.60 -10.03 -43.00
CA ASN A 84 38.51 -11.15 -42.75
C ASN A 84 38.44 -12.20 -43.87
N ASP A 85 37.26 -12.45 -44.43
CA ASP A 85 37.07 -13.41 -45.52
C ASP A 85 37.51 -12.85 -46.90
N GLN A 86 37.67 -11.52 -47.02
CA GLN A 86 38.22 -10.85 -48.21
C GLN A 86 39.72 -11.06 -48.42
N VAL A 87 40.49 -11.43 -47.38
CA VAL A 87 41.96 -11.51 -47.46
C VAL A 87 42.46 -12.88 -47.01
N TYR A 88 43.24 -13.55 -47.86
CA TYR A 88 43.90 -14.82 -47.55
C TYR A 88 45.38 -14.79 -47.92
N THR A 89 46.21 -15.65 -47.32
CA THR A 89 47.60 -15.87 -47.76
C THR A 89 47.78 -17.17 -48.54
N THR A 90 48.78 -17.22 -49.41
CA THR A 90 49.24 -18.44 -50.06
C THR A 90 50.73 -18.37 -50.37
N ARG A 91 51.38 -19.48 -50.73
CA ARG A 91 52.81 -19.52 -51.05
C ARG A 91 53.04 -19.86 -52.51
N ILE A 92 53.94 -19.11 -53.13
CA ILE A 92 54.25 -19.24 -54.56
C ILE A 92 54.87 -20.61 -54.84
N MET A 93 54.41 -21.26 -55.91
CA MET A 93 54.98 -22.51 -56.43
C MET A 93 55.73 -22.35 -57.77
N GLU A 94 55.80 -21.14 -58.32
CA GLU A 94 56.39 -20.84 -59.63
C GLU A 94 57.43 -19.69 -59.58
N SER A 95 57.88 -19.23 -60.75
CA SER A 95 58.80 -18.11 -60.91
C SER A 95 58.14 -16.74 -60.69
N MET A 96 58.91 -15.78 -60.16
CA MET A 96 58.46 -14.39 -60.01
C MET A 96 57.99 -13.79 -61.36
N ASP A 97 58.71 -14.10 -62.43
CA ASP A 97 58.46 -13.55 -63.76
C ASP A 97 57.12 -14.04 -64.35
N THR A 98 56.80 -15.33 -64.19
CA THR A 98 55.55 -15.92 -64.71
C THR A 98 54.31 -15.51 -63.90
N LEU A 99 54.47 -15.28 -62.60
CA LEU A 99 53.42 -14.67 -61.77
C LEU A 99 53.16 -13.21 -62.19
N THR A 100 54.21 -12.46 -62.53
CA THR A 100 54.07 -11.05 -62.96
C THR A 100 53.32 -10.96 -64.29
N GLU A 101 53.65 -11.83 -65.26
CA GLU A 101 52.98 -11.89 -66.56
C GLU A 101 51.48 -12.24 -66.43
N GLN A 102 51.11 -13.17 -65.54
CA GLN A 102 49.71 -13.52 -65.26
C GLN A 102 48.92 -12.38 -64.61
N LEU A 103 49.53 -11.63 -63.70
CA LEU A 103 48.89 -10.47 -63.04
C LEU A 103 48.67 -9.30 -64.02
N GLU A 104 49.62 -9.05 -64.93
CA GLU A 104 49.45 -8.07 -66.01
C GLU A 104 48.35 -8.48 -67.01
N GLU A 105 48.25 -9.77 -67.37
CA GLU A 105 47.19 -10.27 -68.28
C GLU A 105 45.78 -10.06 -67.72
N HIS A 106 45.57 -10.25 -66.41
CA HIS A 106 44.28 -10.08 -65.73
C HIS A 106 44.08 -8.67 -65.14
N GLY A 107 45.04 -7.74 -65.35
CA GLY A 107 44.94 -6.35 -64.92
C GLY A 107 44.94 -6.14 -63.40
N VAL A 108 45.55 -7.04 -62.63
CA VAL A 108 45.58 -7.01 -61.15
C VAL A 108 46.84 -6.29 -60.66
N GLU A 109 46.69 -5.30 -59.77
CA GLU A 109 47.85 -4.60 -59.19
C GLU A 109 48.61 -5.50 -58.20
N GLY A 110 49.85 -5.85 -58.57
CA GLY A 110 50.81 -6.55 -57.72
C GLY A 110 51.83 -5.61 -57.07
N GLN A 111 51.95 -5.63 -55.73
CA GLN A 111 52.93 -4.82 -55.00
C GLN A 111 53.89 -5.69 -54.19
N ARG A 112 55.18 -5.32 -54.16
CA ARG A 112 56.21 -6.03 -53.38
C ARG A 112 56.51 -5.30 -52.08
N ILE A 113 56.18 -5.93 -50.95
CA ILE A 113 56.47 -5.41 -49.62
C ILE A 113 57.85 -5.88 -49.12
N VAL A 114 58.48 -5.08 -48.25
CA VAL A 114 59.77 -5.40 -47.61
C VAL A 114 59.63 -5.17 -46.10
N SER A 115 59.64 -6.27 -45.35
CA SER A 115 59.25 -6.39 -43.93
C SER A 115 60.25 -5.73 -42.96
N THR A 116 60.36 -4.40 -43.06
CA THR A 116 61.36 -3.58 -42.35
C THR A 116 61.09 -3.57 -40.83
N SER A 117 61.96 -4.24 -40.07
CA SER A 117 61.77 -4.52 -38.63
C SER A 117 61.70 -3.28 -37.72
N SER A 118 62.03 -2.09 -38.23
CA SER A 118 61.90 -0.79 -37.54
C SER A 118 60.47 -0.44 -37.12
N GLY A 119 59.45 -1.00 -37.79
CA GLY A 119 58.04 -0.69 -37.53
C GLY A 119 57.54 -1.15 -36.15
N LEU A 120 58.06 -2.25 -35.61
CA LEU A 120 57.49 -2.88 -34.40
C LEU A 120 57.55 -1.98 -33.15
N LEU A 121 58.65 -1.25 -32.95
CA LEU A 121 58.78 -0.35 -31.79
C LEU A 121 57.87 0.87 -31.93
N THR A 122 57.56 1.32 -33.15
CA THR A 122 56.65 2.45 -33.39
C THR A 122 55.18 2.01 -33.31
N GLU A 123 54.81 0.83 -33.84
CA GLU A 123 53.48 0.23 -33.62
C GLU A 123 53.20 0.03 -32.11
N ILE A 124 54.14 -0.52 -31.34
CA ILE A 124 53.93 -0.71 -29.89
C ILE A 124 53.81 0.64 -29.15
N PHE A 125 54.63 1.63 -29.48
CA PHE A 125 54.60 2.91 -28.76
C PHE A 125 53.33 3.74 -29.09
N VAL A 126 52.89 3.75 -30.35
CA VAL A 126 51.70 4.52 -30.77
C VAL A 126 50.40 3.75 -30.54
N GLY A 127 50.40 2.42 -30.74
CA GLY A 127 49.22 1.56 -30.59
C GLY A 127 48.94 1.06 -29.18
N VAL A 128 49.96 0.95 -28.31
CA VAL A 128 49.77 0.43 -26.93
C VAL A 128 50.17 1.43 -25.85
N VAL A 129 51.34 2.08 -25.97
CA VAL A 129 51.82 2.98 -24.90
C VAL A 129 51.03 4.30 -24.88
N LEU A 130 50.94 5.00 -26.02
CA LEU A 130 50.25 6.28 -26.12
C LEU A 130 48.78 6.23 -25.68
N PRO A 131 47.95 5.25 -26.11
CA PRO A 131 46.53 5.21 -25.76
C PRO A 131 46.30 4.89 -24.28
N VAL A 132 47.09 3.98 -23.70
CA VAL A 132 47.04 3.67 -22.26
C VAL A 132 47.44 4.88 -21.43
N LEU A 133 48.45 5.66 -21.85
CA LEU A 133 48.90 6.86 -21.14
C LEU A 133 47.86 7.99 -21.22
N VAL A 134 47.22 8.19 -22.38
CA VAL A 134 46.09 9.12 -22.55
C VAL A 134 44.89 8.70 -21.69
N LEU A 135 44.54 7.42 -21.68
CA LEU A 135 43.41 6.90 -20.90
C LEU A 135 43.69 6.99 -19.38
N TRP A 136 44.93 6.77 -18.94
CA TRP A 136 45.37 6.99 -17.56
C TRP A 136 45.31 8.47 -17.15
N LEU A 137 45.72 9.39 -18.03
CA LEU A 137 45.58 10.84 -17.80
C LEU A 137 44.11 11.26 -17.71
N LEU A 138 43.25 10.76 -18.61
CA LEU A 138 41.80 11.00 -18.57
C LEU A 138 41.16 10.47 -17.29
N ALA A 139 41.49 9.24 -16.88
CA ALA A 139 41.00 8.64 -15.64
C ALA A 139 41.48 9.42 -14.40
N SER A 140 42.73 9.86 -14.38
CA SER A 140 43.32 10.70 -13.32
C SER A 140 42.60 12.06 -13.22
N PHE A 141 42.31 12.69 -14.37
CA PHE A 141 41.55 13.94 -14.42
C PHE A 141 40.09 13.75 -14.00
N LEU A 142 39.43 12.65 -14.41
CA LEU A 142 38.06 12.32 -14.01
C LEU A 142 37.97 12.07 -12.50
N MET A 143 38.89 11.28 -11.93
CA MET A 143 38.93 11.01 -10.48
C MET A 143 39.20 12.30 -9.67
N ARG A 144 40.02 13.22 -10.18
CA ARG A 144 40.20 14.54 -9.55
C ARG A 144 38.95 15.42 -9.64
N LYS A 145 38.19 15.35 -10.73
CA LYS A 145 36.92 16.09 -10.89
C LYS A 145 35.74 15.44 -10.14
N MET A 146 35.81 14.13 -9.87
CA MET A 146 34.91 13.37 -8.99
C MET A 146 35.45 13.24 -7.56
N GLY A 147 36.31 14.16 -7.12
CA GLY A 147 36.90 14.22 -5.76
C GLY A 147 35.89 14.55 -4.63
N GLY A 148 34.62 14.20 -4.81
CA GLY A 148 33.49 14.44 -3.92
C GLY A 148 32.79 13.16 -3.46
N GLY A 149 33.55 12.12 -3.10
CA GLY A 149 33.06 11.04 -2.24
C GLY A 149 32.31 9.87 -2.88
N SER A 150 32.93 9.15 -3.84
CA SER A 150 32.66 7.71 -3.99
C SER A 150 33.86 6.99 -4.59
N GLY A 151 34.26 5.86 -3.98
CA GLY A 151 35.36 5.01 -4.45
C GLY A 151 34.95 3.53 -4.42
N PRO A 152 35.46 2.66 -5.32
CA PRO A 152 34.97 1.28 -5.48
C PRO A 152 35.07 0.38 -4.24
N LEU A 153 35.87 0.75 -3.23
CA LEU A 153 36.00 0.00 -1.97
C LEU A 153 34.84 0.23 -0.98
N ASN A 154 33.93 1.17 -1.24
CA ASN A 154 32.94 1.62 -0.23
C ASN A 154 31.63 0.81 -0.20
N VAL A 155 31.55 -0.34 -0.89
CA VAL A 155 30.34 -1.19 -1.02
C VAL A 155 29.80 -1.69 0.34
N GLY A 156 30.65 -1.74 1.38
CA GLY A 156 30.29 -2.19 2.73
C GLY A 156 29.90 -1.09 3.74
N LYS A 157 29.71 0.17 3.31
CA LYS A 157 29.21 1.25 4.17
C LYS A 157 28.01 1.91 3.50
N SER A 158 26.84 1.77 4.12
CA SER A 158 25.64 2.41 3.59
C SER A 158 25.76 3.93 3.71
N ASN A 159 25.76 4.63 2.57
CA ASN A 159 25.42 6.06 2.52
C ASN A 159 23.89 6.20 2.62
N ALA A 160 23.29 5.56 3.64
CA ALA A 160 21.90 5.78 3.97
C ALA A 160 21.77 7.26 4.34
N LYS A 161 20.95 8.00 3.59
CA LYS A 161 20.44 9.30 4.06
C LYS A 161 19.43 9.00 5.16
N VAL A 162 19.93 8.70 6.35
CA VAL A 162 19.14 8.63 7.56
C VAL A 162 18.54 10.02 7.76
N TYR A 163 17.25 10.16 7.48
CA TYR A 163 16.55 11.44 7.56
C TYR A 163 16.29 11.78 9.03
N VAL A 164 17.34 12.25 9.71
CA VAL A 164 17.27 12.77 11.07
C VAL A 164 16.49 14.08 11.06
N GLN A 165 15.18 13.98 11.22
CA GLN A 165 14.33 15.13 11.48
C GLN A 165 14.57 15.53 12.94
N LYS A 166 15.31 16.62 13.16
CA LYS A 166 15.59 17.14 14.51
C LYS A 166 14.33 17.63 15.21
N GLU A 167 13.38 18.13 14.43
CA GLU A 167 12.03 18.52 14.82
C GLU A 167 11.09 17.99 13.74
N THR A 168 9.96 17.38 14.11
CA THR A 168 8.97 16.83 13.17
C THR A 168 7.95 17.89 12.71
N GLY A 169 7.78 18.96 13.48
CA GLY A 169 6.76 19.98 13.25
C GLY A 169 5.31 19.53 13.50
N VAL A 170 5.11 18.33 14.06
CA VAL A 170 3.80 17.71 14.31
C VAL A 170 3.69 17.36 15.80
N THR A 171 2.53 17.60 16.39
CA THR A 171 2.21 17.44 17.81
C THR A 171 0.93 16.62 18.01
N PHE A 172 0.55 16.27 19.24
CA PHE A 172 -0.73 15.56 19.49
C PHE A 172 -1.95 16.43 19.18
N LYS A 173 -1.80 17.75 19.04
CA LYS A 173 -2.86 18.67 18.60
C LYS A 173 -3.24 18.48 17.12
N ASP A 174 -2.34 17.86 16.36
CA ASP A 174 -2.49 17.58 14.93
C ASP A 174 -3.00 16.16 14.68
N VAL A 175 -3.28 15.40 15.77
CA VAL A 175 -3.77 14.01 15.73
C VAL A 175 -5.11 13.90 16.47
N ALA A 176 -6.20 13.99 15.72
CA ALA A 176 -7.56 13.77 16.20
C ALA A 176 -7.98 12.29 16.13
N GLY A 177 -9.07 11.92 16.81
CA GLY A 177 -9.69 10.58 16.77
C GLY A 177 -8.99 9.46 17.52
N GLU A 178 -7.68 9.55 17.73
CA GLU A 178 -6.86 8.49 18.35
C GLU A 178 -6.65 8.71 19.87
N ASP A 179 -7.71 8.99 20.64
CA ASP A 179 -7.59 9.42 22.04
C ASP A 179 -6.95 8.34 22.96
N GLU A 180 -7.36 7.07 22.84
CA GLU A 180 -6.78 5.94 23.62
C GLU A 180 -5.30 5.67 23.28
N ALA A 181 -4.95 5.78 21.99
CA ALA A 181 -3.59 5.59 21.51
C ALA A 181 -2.68 6.76 21.94
N LYS A 182 -3.20 8.00 21.96
CA LYS A 182 -2.50 9.16 22.53
C LYS A 182 -2.27 9.01 24.03
N GLU A 183 -3.25 8.62 24.83
CA GLU A 183 -3.05 8.40 26.28
C GLU A 183 -1.94 7.35 26.53
N SER A 184 -2.00 6.23 25.81
CA SER A 184 -0.97 5.18 25.82
C SER A 184 0.44 5.66 25.45
N LEU A 185 0.54 6.75 24.69
CA LEU A 185 1.79 7.36 24.24
C LEU A 185 2.23 8.58 25.08
N VAL A 186 1.33 9.24 25.80
CA VAL A 186 1.68 10.30 26.76
C VAL A 186 2.56 9.74 27.89
N GLU A 187 2.31 8.51 28.35
CA GLU A 187 3.23 7.79 29.25
C GLU A 187 4.65 7.69 28.66
N VAL A 188 4.75 7.47 27.35
CA VAL A 188 6.01 7.30 26.61
C VAL A 188 6.70 8.65 26.35
N VAL A 189 5.94 9.75 26.27
CA VAL A 189 6.48 11.13 26.15
C VAL A 189 7.04 11.64 27.49
N ASP A 190 6.34 11.47 28.62
CA ASP A 190 6.90 11.81 29.94
C ASP A 190 8.11 10.94 30.28
N PHE A 191 8.07 9.67 29.88
CA PHE A 191 9.21 8.76 29.95
C PHE A 191 10.45 9.28 29.19
N LEU A 192 10.30 9.81 27.98
CA LEU A 192 11.41 10.37 27.19
C LEU A 192 11.95 11.68 27.77
N HIS A 193 11.09 12.53 28.33
CA HIS A 193 11.50 13.75 29.04
C HIS A 193 12.25 13.44 30.35
N ASN A 194 11.75 12.47 31.12
CA ASN A 194 12.13 12.24 32.51
C ASN A 194 12.65 10.80 32.78
N PRO A 195 13.60 10.23 32.00
CA PRO A 195 14.01 8.82 32.15
C PRO A 195 14.59 8.49 33.54
N GLY A 196 15.16 9.49 34.24
CA GLY A 196 15.62 9.36 35.62
C GLY A 196 14.51 9.12 36.66
N LYS A 197 13.30 9.66 36.44
CA LYS A 197 12.12 9.50 37.31
C LYS A 197 11.71 8.02 37.41
N TYR A 198 11.68 7.34 36.27
CA TYR A 198 11.35 5.91 36.17
C TYR A 198 12.52 5.02 36.62
N SER A 199 13.75 5.36 36.21
CA SER A 199 14.95 4.61 36.58
C SER A 199 15.20 4.61 38.09
N GLY A 200 14.92 5.74 38.77
CA GLY A 200 15.14 5.89 40.22
C GLY A 200 14.26 5.00 41.10
N ILE A 201 13.11 4.54 40.60
CA ILE A 201 12.23 3.57 41.26
C ILE A 201 12.41 2.13 40.72
N GLY A 202 13.40 1.89 39.86
CA GLY A 202 13.68 0.59 39.25
C GLY A 202 12.70 0.18 38.14
N ALA A 203 11.84 1.09 37.66
CA ALA A 203 10.96 0.81 36.54
C ALA A 203 11.78 0.64 35.26
N ARG A 204 11.51 -0.43 34.50
CA ARG A 204 12.22 -0.69 33.25
C ARG A 204 11.65 0.16 32.12
N LEU A 205 12.55 0.94 31.54
CA LEU A 205 12.38 1.75 30.35
C LEU A 205 11.89 0.84 29.18
N PRO A 206 10.70 1.05 28.59
CA PRO A 206 10.19 0.21 27.51
C PRO A 206 11.07 0.35 26.26
N LYS A 207 11.46 -0.77 25.64
CA LYS A 207 12.41 -0.74 24.52
C LYS A 207 11.74 -0.43 23.18
N GLY A 208 10.44 -0.69 23.06
CA GLY A 208 9.69 -0.33 21.87
C GLY A 208 8.20 -0.63 21.92
N ALA A 209 7.44 0.15 21.15
CA ALA A 209 6.00 -0.01 21.00
C ALA A 209 5.63 -0.31 19.54
N LEU A 210 4.70 -1.25 19.34
CA LEU A 210 4.16 -1.58 18.02
C LEU A 210 2.78 -0.93 17.86
N LEU A 211 2.66 0.01 16.91
CA LEU A 211 1.42 0.61 16.44
C LEU A 211 0.73 -0.35 15.47
N VAL A 212 -0.50 -0.76 15.76
CA VAL A 212 -1.23 -1.80 15.03
C VAL A 212 -2.64 -1.34 14.69
N GLY A 213 -3.01 -1.43 13.42
CA GLY A 213 -4.38 -1.16 12.97
C GLY A 213 -4.49 -1.05 11.44
N PRO A 214 -5.66 -0.68 10.90
CA PRO A 214 -5.89 -0.53 9.46
C PRO A 214 -4.92 0.46 8.77
N PRO A 215 -4.67 0.34 7.45
CA PRO A 215 -4.02 1.41 6.70
C PRO A 215 -4.82 2.72 6.81
N GLY A 216 -4.15 3.86 6.76
CA GLY A 216 -4.81 5.18 6.77
C GLY A 216 -5.20 5.75 8.15
N THR A 217 -5.08 4.97 9.24
CA THR A 217 -5.39 5.41 10.63
C THR A 217 -4.28 6.26 11.27
N GLY A 218 -3.50 6.99 10.47
CA GLY A 218 -2.55 7.98 11.00
C GLY A 218 -1.36 7.44 11.81
N LYS A 219 -1.10 6.12 11.92
CA LYS A 219 0.05 5.52 12.67
C LYS A 219 1.38 6.28 12.49
N THR A 220 1.75 6.62 11.26
CA THR A 220 2.97 7.36 10.89
C THR A 220 2.94 8.83 11.31
N LEU A 221 1.76 9.44 11.40
CA LEU A 221 1.54 10.80 11.92
C LEU A 221 1.62 10.80 13.46
N LEU A 222 0.99 9.84 14.11
CA LEU A 222 1.03 9.62 15.56
C LEU A 222 2.48 9.40 16.03
N ALA A 223 3.28 8.60 15.33
CA ALA A 223 4.70 8.42 15.64
C ALA A 223 5.53 9.73 15.54
N LYS A 224 5.20 10.61 14.58
CA LYS A 224 5.83 11.95 14.44
C LYS A 224 5.37 12.92 15.54
N ALA A 225 4.12 12.81 15.98
CA ALA A 225 3.58 13.58 17.10
C ALA A 225 4.28 13.24 18.42
N VAL A 226 4.52 11.96 18.71
CA VAL A 226 5.30 11.53 19.89
C VAL A 226 6.69 12.17 19.91
N ALA A 227 7.37 12.22 18.77
CA ALA A 227 8.70 12.83 18.65
C ALA A 227 8.68 14.36 18.81
N GLY A 228 7.65 15.01 18.26
CA GLY A 228 7.46 16.46 18.35
C GLY A 228 7.12 16.92 19.77
N GLU A 229 6.23 16.20 20.45
CA GLU A 229 5.86 16.43 21.86
C GLU A 229 7.01 16.11 22.82
N ALA A 230 7.80 15.06 22.54
CA ALA A 230 9.00 14.75 23.33
C ALA A 230 10.22 15.64 22.99
N HIS A 231 10.13 16.48 21.96
CA HIS A 231 11.23 17.32 21.45
C HIS A 231 12.55 16.56 21.18
N VAL A 232 12.47 15.31 20.70
CA VAL A 232 13.63 14.45 20.41
C VAL A 232 13.81 14.17 18.91
N PRO A 233 15.04 13.90 18.42
CA PRO A 233 15.29 13.55 17.03
C PRO A 233 14.50 12.31 16.58
N PHE A 234 13.87 12.42 15.41
CA PHE A 234 13.09 11.37 14.78
C PHE A 234 13.85 10.73 13.61
N PHE A 235 14.01 9.41 13.68
CA PHE A 235 14.66 8.58 12.65
C PHE A 235 13.58 7.76 11.94
N SER A 236 13.13 8.21 10.76
CA SER A 236 12.07 7.52 10.00
C SER A 236 12.66 6.62 8.91
N LEU A 237 12.28 5.33 8.90
CA LEU A 237 12.63 4.34 7.87
C LEU A 237 11.42 3.45 7.56
N THR A 238 11.40 2.83 6.38
CA THR A 238 10.40 1.83 5.96
C THR A 238 11.00 0.43 6.09
N GLY A 239 10.21 -0.59 6.43
CA GLY A 239 10.67 -1.98 6.51
C GLY A 239 11.23 -2.49 5.16
N SER A 240 10.69 -1.98 4.05
CA SER A 240 11.17 -2.21 2.69
C SER A 240 12.56 -1.60 2.40
N ASP A 241 12.99 -0.54 3.10
CA ASP A 241 14.32 0.09 2.93
C ASP A 241 15.49 -0.82 3.38
N PHE A 242 15.20 -1.94 4.04
CA PHE A 242 16.21 -2.91 4.47
C PHE A 242 16.33 -4.12 3.53
N ILE A 243 15.33 -4.37 2.67
CA ILE A 243 15.31 -5.53 1.77
C ILE A 243 16.09 -5.19 0.49
N GLU A 244 17.19 -5.89 0.24
CA GLU A 244 18.02 -5.69 -0.95
C GLU A 244 18.41 -7.00 -1.64
N LEU A 245 18.81 -6.89 -2.91
CA LEU A 245 19.34 -8.01 -3.71
C LEU A 245 20.69 -8.56 -3.19
N TYR A 246 21.35 -7.84 -2.27
CA TYR A 246 22.67 -8.16 -1.75
C TYR A 246 22.58 -8.60 -0.28
N VAL A 247 22.85 -9.89 -0.05
CA VAL A 247 22.85 -10.52 1.28
C VAL A 247 23.72 -9.74 2.27
N GLY A 248 23.17 -9.43 3.44
CA GLY A 248 23.85 -8.73 4.53
C GLY A 248 23.85 -7.19 4.44
N VAL A 249 23.33 -6.59 3.36
CA VAL A 249 23.22 -5.12 3.26
C VAL A 249 22.16 -4.58 4.22
N GLY A 250 20.96 -5.19 4.29
CA GLY A 250 19.93 -4.85 5.28
C GLY A 250 20.46 -4.94 6.71
N ALA A 251 21.13 -6.04 7.06
CA ALA A 251 21.80 -6.20 8.36
C ALA A 251 22.93 -5.18 8.59
N SER A 252 23.55 -4.58 7.57
CA SER A 252 24.47 -3.44 7.77
C SER A 252 23.71 -2.14 8.01
N ARG A 253 22.64 -1.87 7.25
CA ARG A 253 21.75 -0.70 7.43
C ARG A 253 21.20 -0.65 8.87
N VAL A 254 20.73 -1.79 9.40
CA VAL A 254 20.28 -1.90 10.81
C VAL A 254 21.39 -1.54 11.79
N ARG A 255 22.60 -2.11 11.66
CA ARG A 255 23.73 -1.79 12.53
C ARG A 255 24.16 -0.33 12.46
N ASP A 256 24.11 0.29 11.28
CA ASP A 256 24.51 1.69 11.12
C ASP A 256 23.43 2.63 11.69
N LEU A 257 22.14 2.34 11.49
CA LEU A 257 21.01 3.04 12.12
C LEU A 257 21.14 3.09 13.65
N PHE A 258 21.34 1.95 14.32
CA PHE A 258 21.45 1.91 15.78
C PHE A 258 22.70 2.63 16.31
N LYS A 259 23.82 2.63 15.56
CA LYS A 259 24.99 3.46 15.87
C LYS A 259 24.70 4.96 15.76
N GLU A 260 23.85 5.38 14.83
CA GLU A 260 23.51 6.81 14.67
C GLU A 260 22.47 7.27 15.69
N ALA A 261 21.44 6.46 15.97
CA ALA A 261 20.53 6.69 17.09
C ALA A 261 21.30 6.81 18.42
N THR A 262 22.25 5.89 18.69
CA THR A 262 23.08 5.93 19.91
C THR A 262 23.95 7.20 20.05
N LYS A 263 24.28 7.89 18.95
CA LYS A 263 25.00 9.19 19.00
C LYS A 263 24.08 10.39 19.26
N ASN A 264 22.79 10.26 18.95
CA ASN A 264 21.80 11.34 19.01
C ASN A 264 20.74 11.10 20.11
N ALA A 265 20.98 10.15 21.02
CA ALA A 265 20.06 9.80 22.09
C ALA A 265 19.96 10.92 23.17
N PRO A 266 18.78 11.15 23.76
CA PRO A 266 17.52 10.42 23.58
C PRO A 266 16.87 10.69 22.21
N CYS A 267 16.30 9.66 21.58
CA CYS A 267 15.74 9.73 20.22
C CYS A 267 14.73 8.61 19.94
N ILE A 268 13.92 8.78 18.89
CA ILE A 268 12.94 7.79 18.44
C ILE A 268 13.36 7.22 17.08
N ILE A 269 13.42 5.88 17.00
CA ILE A 269 13.53 5.13 15.74
C ILE A 269 12.12 4.68 15.34
N PHE A 270 11.64 5.14 14.19
CA PHE A 270 10.38 4.69 13.60
C PHE A 270 10.63 3.79 12.38
N ILE A 271 10.02 2.60 12.39
CA ILE A 271 10.05 1.62 11.29
C ILE A 271 8.60 1.41 10.84
N ASP A 272 8.23 2.01 9.71
CA ASP A 272 6.96 1.73 9.04
C ASP A 272 7.00 0.37 8.32
N GLU A 273 5.85 -0.21 7.99
CA GLU A 273 5.74 -1.52 7.32
C GLU A 273 6.66 -2.62 7.91
N ILE A 274 6.76 -2.72 9.24
CA ILE A 274 7.76 -3.60 9.87
C ILE A 274 7.55 -5.09 9.52
N ASP A 275 6.36 -5.50 9.09
CA ASP A 275 6.07 -6.84 8.56
C ASP A 275 6.78 -7.17 7.23
N ALA A 276 7.36 -6.19 6.54
CA ALA A 276 8.28 -6.43 5.42
C ALA A 276 9.51 -7.25 5.88
N ILE A 277 10.17 -6.86 6.97
CA ILE A 277 11.32 -7.60 7.55
C ILE A 277 10.91 -8.59 8.65
N GLY A 278 9.84 -8.30 9.38
CA GLY A 278 9.43 -9.02 10.58
C GLY A 278 8.64 -10.29 10.37
N ARG A 279 8.50 -10.78 9.13
CA ARG A 279 7.61 -11.89 8.78
C ARG A 279 8.06 -13.26 9.35
N SER A 280 7.10 -14.07 9.78
CA SER A 280 7.29 -15.45 10.24
C SER A 280 7.86 -16.42 9.18
N ARG A 281 8.59 -17.44 9.64
CA ARG A 281 9.42 -18.36 8.83
C ARG A 281 8.64 -19.50 8.15
N ASP A 282 7.56 -19.20 7.45
CA ASP A 282 6.60 -20.23 6.99
C ASP A 282 6.82 -20.80 5.57
N SER A 283 7.67 -20.18 4.75
CA SER A 283 7.98 -20.71 3.41
C SER A 283 9.11 -21.76 3.45
N LYS A 284 8.74 -23.05 3.57
CA LYS A 284 9.64 -24.22 3.48
C LYS A 284 10.34 -24.42 2.11
N TYR A 285 10.11 -23.53 1.14
CA TYR A 285 10.67 -23.58 -0.21
C TYR A 285 11.12 -22.19 -0.67
N GLY A 286 12.38 -22.08 -1.11
CA GLY A 286 12.93 -20.89 -1.78
C GLY A 286 13.87 -20.03 -0.93
N GLY A 287 15.12 -19.87 -1.38
CA GLY A 287 16.19 -19.10 -0.70
C GLY A 287 16.03 -17.57 -0.71
N GLY A 288 14.80 -17.05 -0.90
CA GLY A 288 14.52 -15.61 -0.85
C GLY A 288 14.37 -15.04 0.57
N ASN A 289 14.35 -15.89 1.59
CA ASN A 289 14.20 -15.47 2.99
C ASN A 289 15.52 -15.20 3.72
N GLU A 290 16.67 -15.69 3.22
CA GLU A 290 17.92 -15.67 4.00
C GLU A 290 18.39 -14.24 4.34
N GLU A 291 18.24 -13.30 3.41
CA GLU A 291 18.50 -11.87 3.65
C GLU A 291 17.54 -11.31 4.72
N ARG A 292 16.23 -11.51 4.52
CA ARG A 292 15.19 -11.04 5.46
C ARG A 292 15.41 -11.59 6.87
N GLU A 293 15.70 -12.88 7.00
CA GLU A 293 16.02 -13.50 8.29
C GLU A 293 17.32 -12.96 8.87
N GLN A 294 18.38 -12.74 8.08
CA GLN A 294 19.62 -12.12 8.59
C GLN A 294 19.38 -10.70 9.12
N THR A 295 18.62 -9.89 8.38
CA THR A 295 18.24 -8.52 8.72
C THR A 295 17.32 -8.46 9.94
N LEU A 296 16.35 -9.36 10.04
CA LEU A 296 15.50 -9.53 11.23
C LEU A 296 16.32 -9.95 12.46
N ASN A 297 17.17 -10.98 12.35
CA ASN A 297 18.01 -11.42 13.47
C ASN A 297 18.99 -10.32 13.92
N GLN A 298 19.48 -9.48 13.01
CA GLN A 298 20.26 -8.29 13.37
C GLN A 298 19.43 -7.26 14.13
N LEU A 299 18.21 -6.95 13.69
CA LEU A 299 17.31 -6.04 14.41
C LEU A 299 17.05 -6.54 15.84
N LEU A 300 16.75 -7.83 16.00
CA LEU A 300 16.59 -8.46 17.32
C LEU A 300 17.86 -8.35 18.17
N SER A 301 19.05 -8.52 17.57
CA SER A 301 20.33 -8.38 18.26
C SER A 301 20.63 -6.95 18.70
N GLU A 302 20.31 -5.93 17.89
CA GLU A 302 20.46 -4.53 18.31
C GLU A 302 19.44 -4.17 19.40
N MET A 303 18.16 -4.59 19.24
CA MET A 303 17.10 -4.39 20.23
C MET A 303 17.47 -4.96 21.59
N ASP A 304 17.97 -6.19 21.66
CA ASP A 304 18.42 -6.80 22.91
C ASP A 304 19.67 -6.07 23.46
N GLY A 305 20.62 -5.73 22.58
CA GLY A 305 21.95 -5.23 22.93
C GLY A 305 22.07 -3.77 23.37
N PHE A 306 21.13 -2.89 23.00
CA PHE A 306 21.22 -1.48 23.43
C PHE A 306 20.87 -1.31 24.92
N ASP A 307 21.59 -0.41 25.60
CA ASP A 307 21.28 -0.01 26.97
C ASP A 307 20.07 0.93 26.97
N SER A 308 18.98 0.52 27.62
CA SER A 308 17.74 1.29 27.65
C SER A 308 17.86 2.58 28.48
N SER A 309 18.86 2.70 29.36
CA SER A 309 19.12 3.92 30.15
C SER A 309 19.34 5.18 29.30
N LYS A 310 19.71 4.99 28.01
CA LYS A 310 20.02 6.06 27.06
C LYS A 310 18.81 6.79 26.48
N GLY A 311 17.58 6.34 26.75
CA GLY A 311 16.37 6.97 26.21
C GLY A 311 16.22 6.81 24.69
N ILE A 312 16.56 5.63 24.16
CA ILE A 312 16.26 5.26 22.77
C ILE A 312 14.97 4.45 22.77
N LEU A 313 13.97 4.91 22.00
CA LEU A 313 12.69 4.23 21.82
C LEU A 313 12.54 3.75 20.38
N ILE A 314 12.00 2.54 20.19
CA ILE A 314 11.69 1.99 18.87
C ILE A 314 10.17 1.93 18.69
N LEU A 315 9.65 2.66 17.70
CA LEU A 315 8.26 2.58 17.26
C LEU A 315 8.19 1.78 15.96
N GLY A 316 7.44 0.68 15.96
CA GLY A 316 7.12 -0.07 14.73
C GLY A 316 5.69 0.20 14.32
N ALA A 317 5.40 0.29 13.02
CA ALA A 317 4.03 0.29 12.51
C ALA A 317 3.78 -0.91 11.59
N THR A 318 2.59 -1.51 11.71
CA THR A 318 2.14 -2.59 10.81
C THR A 318 0.63 -2.53 10.60
N ASN A 319 0.19 -3.01 9.43
CA ASN A 319 -1.20 -3.35 9.16
C ASN A 319 -1.49 -4.85 9.37
N ARG A 320 -0.47 -5.64 9.76
CA ARG A 320 -0.46 -7.11 9.72
C ARG A 320 0.23 -7.76 10.94
N PRO A 321 -0.30 -7.56 12.15
CA PRO A 321 0.28 -8.14 13.36
C PRO A 321 0.29 -9.68 13.36
N GLU A 322 -0.56 -10.33 12.53
CA GLU A 322 -0.71 -11.77 12.47
C GLU A 322 0.49 -12.48 11.81
N ILE A 323 1.20 -11.82 10.89
CA ILE A 323 2.34 -12.42 10.16
C ILE A 323 3.70 -12.13 10.80
N LEU A 324 3.74 -11.39 11.92
CA LEU A 324 4.99 -11.04 12.60
C LEU A 324 5.59 -12.22 13.37
N ASP A 325 6.91 -12.37 13.32
CA ASP A 325 7.64 -13.32 14.15
C ASP A 325 7.43 -12.97 15.63
N LYS A 326 6.92 -13.94 16.40
CA LYS A 326 6.70 -13.88 17.85
C LYS A 326 7.98 -13.60 18.65
N ALA A 327 9.15 -13.59 18.01
CA ALA A 327 10.41 -13.08 18.54
C ALA A 327 10.42 -11.55 18.71
N LEU A 328 9.76 -10.77 17.83
CA LEU A 328 9.67 -9.30 17.93
C LEU A 328 8.81 -8.87 19.12
N LEU A 329 7.74 -9.62 19.38
CA LEU A 329 6.73 -9.34 20.42
C LEU A 329 7.12 -9.83 21.83
N ARG A 330 8.42 -10.03 22.10
CA ARG A 330 8.90 -10.50 23.41
C ARG A 330 9.24 -9.31 24.31
N PRO A 331 9.04 -9.42 25.64
CA PRO A 331 9.43 -8.37 26.59
C PRO A 331 10.91 -7.95 26.41
N GLY A 332 11.16 -6.64 26.36
CA GLY A 332 12.47 -6.07 26.03
C GLY A 332 12.73 -5.84 24.54
N ARG A 333 11.72 -6.06 23.67
CA ARG A 333 11.76 -5.70 22.24
C ARG A 333 10.58 -4.79 21.92
N PHE A 334 9.55 -5.26 21.22
CA PHE A 334 8.25 -4.59 21.20
C PHE A 334 7.43 -5.09 22.39
N ASP A 335 7.59 -4.41 23.53
CA ASP A 335 6.98 -4.77 24.81
C ASP A 335 5.62 -4.07 25.05
N ARG A 336 5.35 -2.97 24.35
CA ARG A 336 4.02 -2.37 24.21
C ARG A 336 3.41 -2.72 22.83
N ARG A 337 2.12 -3.05 22.79
CA ARG A 337 1.29 -3.01 21.57
C ARG A 337 0.22 -1.96 21.79
N ILE A 338 0.11 -1.03 20.85
CA ILE A 338 -0.86 0.07 20.88
C ILE A 338 -1.74 -0.10 19.65
N ILE A 339 -3.06 -0.13 19.86
CA ILE A 339 -4.04 -0.27 18.79
C ILE A 339 -4.37 1.15 18.29
N VAL A 340 -4.45 1.30 16.97
CA VAL A 340 -4.72 2.55 16.26
C VAL A 340 -5.78 2.21 15.20
N ASP A 341 -7.01 2.02 15.68
CA ASP A 341 -8.12 1.44 14.91
C ASP A 341 -8.83 2.50 14.05
N LYS A 342 -10.07 2.27 13.62
CA LYS A 342 -10.87 3.29 12.96
C LYS A 342 -11.43 4.32 13.96
N PRO A 343 -11.45 5.63 13.62
CA PRO A 343 -12.07 6.65 14.45
C PRO A 343 -13.59 6.49 14.56
N ASP A 344 -14.10 6.69 15.77
CA ASP A 344 -15.53 6.81 16.08
C ASP A 344 -16.14 8.11 15.51
N LEU A 345 -17.46 8.29 15.60
CA LEU A 345 -18.13 9.52 15.13
C LEU A 345 -17.45 10.79 15.62
N LYS A 346 -17.16 10.91 16.93
CA LYS A 346 -16.49 12.09 17.50
C LYS A 346 -15.08 12.25 16.94
N GLY A 347 -14.34 11.15 16.81
CA GLY A 347 -13.02 11.14 16.20
C GLY A 347 -13.03 11.58 14.74
N ARG A 348 -13.99 11.12 13.94
CA ARG A 348 -14.17 11.53 12.54
C ARG A 348 -14.49 13.02 12.44
N VAL A 349 -15.38 13.53 13.29
CA VAL A 349 -15.69 14.97 13.42
C VAL A 349 -14.42 15.78 13.73
N GLU A 350 -13.61 15.38 14.72
CA GLU A 350 -12.39 16.12 15.07
C GLU A 350 -11.29 16.00 14.00
N ILE A 351 -11.20 14.88 13.27
CA ILE A 351 -10.30 14.74 12.10
C ILE A 351 -10.73 15.67 10.96
N LEU A 352 -12.03 15.71 10.65
CA LEU A 352 -12.58 16.66 9.67
C LEU A 352 -12.29 18.11 10.09
N LYS A 353 -12.49 18.47 11.36
CA LYS A 353 -12.13 19.80 11.91
C LYS A 353 -10.64 20.10 11.85
N VAL A 354 -9.75 19.12 12.01
CA VAL A 354 -8.30 19.32 11.84
C VAL A 354 -7.97 19.67 10.39
N HIS A 355 -8.47 18.90 9.42
CA HIS A 355 -8.21 19.14 8.00
C HIS A 355 -8.97 20.34 7.42
N ALA A 356 -10.08 20.76 8.04
CA ALA A 356 -10.83 21.95 7.66
C ALA A 356 -10.09 23.27 7.92
N LYS A 357 -9.15 23.33 8.89
CA LYS A 357 -8.46 24.57 9.29
C LYS A 357 -7.73 25.28 8.14
N ASP A 358 -7.17 24.51 7.21
CA ASP A 358 -6.40 25.02 6.07
C ASP A 358 -7.28 25.32 4.83
N VAL A 359 -8.60 25.12 4.92
CA VAL A 359 -9.55 25.22 3.81
C VAL A 359 -10.61 26.29 4.10
N LYS A 360 -10.86 27.18 3.14
CA LYS A 360 -11.98 28.12 3.19
C LYS A 360 -13.32 27.37 3.11
N MET A 361 -14.02 27.22 4.22
CA MET A 361 -15.37 26.67 4.28
C MET A 361 -16.40 27.78 4.45
N ASP A 362 -17.61 27.53 3.93
CA ASP A 362 -18.80 28.35 4.14
C ASP A 362 -19.37 28.16 5.56
N GLU A 363 -20.04 29.18 6.11
CA GLU A 363 -20.65 29.10 7.45
C GLU A 363 -21.82 28.09 7.51
N SER A 364 -22.38 27.68 6.36
CA SER A 364 -23.43 26.64 6.27
C SER A 364 -22.90 25.20 6.33
N VAL A 365 -21.62 24.97 6.62
CA VAL A 365 -21.01 23.63 6.61
C VAL A 365 -21.28 22.88 7.93
N ASP A 366 -21.84 21.69 7.80
CA ASP A 366 -22.11 20.74 8.88
C ASP A 366 -21.15 19.54 8.74
N LEU A 367 -20.11 19.50 9.57
CA LEU A 367 -19.14 18.40 9.59
C LEU A 367 -19.65 17.15 10.35
N ASP A 368 -20.67 17.29 11.20
CA ASP A 368 -21.24 16.18 11.97
C ASP A 368 -22.09 15.29 11.05
N ALA A 369 -22.90 15.90 10.17
CA ALA A 369 -23.61 15.20 9.10
C ALA A 369 -22.68 14.50 8.10
N ILE A 370 -21.49 15.06 7.83
CA ILE A 370 -20.47 14.39 7.02
C ILE A 370 -19.86 13.21 7.78
N ALA A 371 -19.53 13.36 9.07
CA ALA A 371 -18.95 12.28 9.88
C ALA A 371 -19.88 11.07 10.07
N LEU A 372 -21.20 11.28 10.05
CA LEU A 372 -22.22 10.23 9.95
C LEU A 372 -22.20 9.54 8.57
N ALA A 373 -22.24 10.34 7.49
CA ALA A 373 -22.20 9.83 6.12
C ALA A 373 -20.88 9.13 5.73
N THR A 374 -19.81 9.31 6.52
CA THR A 374 -18.52 8.63 6.37
C THR A 374 -18.28 7.55 7.44
N SER A 375 -19.33 6.87 7.89
CA SER A 375 -19.22 5.76 8.84
C SER A 375 -18.16 4.74 8.40
N GLY A 376 -17.25 4.38 9.31
CA GLY A 376 -16.16 3.44 9.03
C GLY A 376 -15.06 3.92 8.07
N ALA A 377 -15.02 5.20 7.66
CA ALA A 377 -13.88 5.79 6.94
C ALA A 377 -12.65 5.96 7.85
N VAL A 378 -11.43 5.90 7.29
CA VAL A 378 -10.19 6.16 8.05
C VAL A 378 -9.70 7.60 7.86
N GLY A 379 -8.79 8.07 8.73
CA GLY A 379 -8.31 9.45 8.74
C GLY A 379 -7.76 9.95 7.39
N SER A 380 -7.08 9.10 6.62
CA SER A 380 -6.62 9.42 5.26
C SER A 380 -7.77 9.68 4.28
N ASP A 381 -8.90 9.01 4.44
CA ASP A 381 -10.05 9.15 3.56
C ASP A 381 -10.75 10.48 3.83
N LEU A 382 -10.93 10.81 5.11
CA LEU A 382 -11.49 12.09 5.58
C LEU A 382 -10.63 13.28 5.12
N ALA A 383 -9.30 13.18 5.27
CA ALA A 383 -8.37 14.18 4.75
C ALA A 383 -8.50 14.37 3.23
N ASN A 384 -8.65 13.26 2.49
CA ASN A 384 -8.84 13.28 1.04
C ASN A 384 -10.21 13.85 0.62
N MET A 385 -11.27 13.60 1.40
CA MET A 385 -12.61 14.17 1.18
C MET A 385 -12.59 15.70 1.33
N ILE A 386 -11.97 16.24 2.38
CA ILE A 386 -11.81 17.69 2.54
C ILE A 386 -11.02 18.30 1.37
N ASN A 387 -9.93 17.66 0.95
CA ASN A 387 -9.11 18.11 -0.18
C ASN A 387 -9.87 18.05 -1.53
N GLU A 388 -10.58 16.97 -1.84
CA GLU A 388 -11.37 16.87 -3.07
C GLU A 388 -12.61 17.80 -3.06
N ALA A 389 -13.18 18.12 -1.88
CA ALA A 389 -14.21 19.14 -1.73
C ALA A 389 -13.66 20.55 -2.06
N ALA A 390 -12.47 20.90 -1.56
CA ALA A 390 -11.77 22.14 -1.93
C ALA A 390 -11.47 22.20 -3.44
N ILE A 391 -10.99 21.11 -4.02
CA ILE A 391 -10.75 20.99 -5.47
C ILE A 391 -12.08 21.13 -6.26
N ASN A 392 -13.21 20.65 -5.75
CA ASN A 392 -14.52 20.78 -6.40
C ASN A 392 -15.07 22.22 -6.35
N ALA A 393 -14.95 22.91 -5.22
CA ALA A 393 -15.27 24.34 -5.13
C ALA A 393 -14.47 25.18 -6.13
N VAL A 394 -13.16 24.91 -6.25
CA VAL A 394 -12.28 25.58 -7.22
C VAL A 394 -12.66 25.26 -8.67
N LYS A 395 -13.07 24.02 -9.00
CA LYS A 395 -13.59 23.65 -10.34
C LYS A 395 -14.89 24.39 -10.68
N GLU A 396 -15.77 24.62 -9.71
CA GLU A 396 -17.00 25.41 -9.89
C GLU A 396 -16.74 26.94 -9.83
N GLY A 397 -15.48 27.38 -9.64
CA GLY A 397 -15.10 28.80 -9.61
C GLY A 397 -15.45 29.53 -8.30
N ARG A 398 -15.66 28.79 -7.20
CA ARG A 398 -16.01 29.34 -5.89
C ARG A 398 -14.78 29.45 -4.98
N GLU A 399 -14.76 30.48 -4.13
CA GLU A 399 -13.70 30.68 -3.13
C GLU A 399 -13.91 29.88 -1.83
N PHE A 400 -15.12 29.39 -1.58
CA PHE A 400 -15.51 28.69 -0.36
C PHE A 400 -16.14 27.34 -0.68
N VAL A 401 -15.80 26.33 0.13
CA VAL A 401 -16.36 24.98 0.11
C VAL A 401 -17.69 24.97 0.85
N CYS A 402 -18.74 24.45 0.22
CA CYS A 402 -20.06 24.33 0.83
C CYS A 402 -20.46 22.86 1.05
N GLN A 403 -21.56 22.62 1.78
CA GLN A 403 -22.01 21.27 2.14
C GLN A 403 -22.18 20.33 0.94
N LYS A 404 -22.57 20.86 -0.23
CA LYS A 404 -22.67 20.12 -1.49
C LYS A 404 -21.32 19.55 -1.95
N ASP A 405 -20.22 20.30 -1.79
CA ASP A 405 -18.88 19.82 -2.17
C ASP A 405 -18.41 18.67 -1.30
N LEU A 406 -18.72 18.73 0.01
CA LEU A 406 -18.35 17.71 0.97
C LEU A 406 -19.10 16.41 0.67
N PHE A 407 -20.42 16.43 0.49
CA PHE A 407 -21.17 15.24 0.04
C PHE A 407 -20.68 14.72 -1.32
N ASN A 408 -20.44 15.60 -2.31
CA ASN A 408 -19.85 15.20 -3.59
C ASN A 408 -18.47 14.53 -3.42
N ALA A 409 -17.65 15.00 -2.48
CA ALA A 409 -16.34 14.42 -2.19
C ALA A 409 -16.43 13.07 -1.44
N VAL A 410 -17.38 12.92 -0.52
CA VAL A 410 -17.70 11.62 0.12
C VAL A 410 -18.07 10.59 -0.95
N GLU A 411 -18.99 10.92 -1.86
CA GLU A 411 -19.33 10.06 -3.01
C GLU A 411 -18.10 9.75 -3.88
N GLN A 412 -17.27 10.76 -4.14
CA GLN A 412 -16.11 10.64 -5.02
C GLN A 412 -14.99 9.77 -4.41
N VAL A 413 -14.83 9.77 -3.08
CA VAL A 413 -13.83 8.96 -2.38
C VAL A 413 -14.32 7.54 -2.08
N LEU A 414 -15.60 7.36 -1.73
CA LEU A 414 -16.17 6.04 -1.40
C LEU A 414 -16.65 5.24 -2.62
N VAL A 415 -17.19 5.90 -3.65
CA VAL A 415 -17.82 5.26 -4.84
C VAL A 415 -17.08 5.59 -6.15
N GLY A 416 -16.24 6.64 -6.14
CA GLY A 416 -15.42 7.05 -7.26
C GLY A 416 -15.98 8.20 -8.10
N LYS A 417 -15.17 8.62 -9.09
CA LYS A 417 -15.45 9.75 -9.98
C LYS A 417 -16.51 9.40 -11.03
N GLU A 418 -17.26 10.39 -11.50
CA GLU A 418 -18.30 10.22 -12.53
C GLU A 418 -17.69 9.93 -13.91
N LYS A 419 -18.16 8.87 -14.57
CA LYS A 419 -17.79 8.53 -15.94
C LYS A 419 -18.76 9.19 -16.92
N LYS A 420 -18.58 10.50 -17.15
CA LYS A 420 -19.41 11.31 -18.06
C LYS A 420 -19.45 10.77 -19.50
N ASP A 421 -18.40 10.04 -19.92
CA ASP A 421 -18.31 9.43 -21.26
C ASP A 421 -19.07 8.08 -21.38
N ARG A 422 -19.52 7.48 -20.25
CA ARG A 422 -20.22 6.17 -20.25
C ARG A 422 -21.73 6.37 -20.41
N ILE A 423 -22.16 6.73 -21.61
CA ILE A 423 -23.58 6.82 -21.96
C ILE A 423 -24.20 5.42 -21.97
N MET A 424 -25.15 5.16 -21.07
CA MET A 424 -25.96 3.94 -21.05
C MET A 424 -27.10 4.02 -22.07
N SER A 425 -27.48 2.90 -22.66
CA SER A 425 -28.67 2.81 -23.51
C SER A 425 -29.95 3.06 -22.72
N ALA A 426 -31.05 3.37 -23.41
CA ALA A 426 -32.35 3.58 -22.78
C ALA A 426 -32.88 2.33 -22.04
N GLU A 427 -32.50 1.14 -22.51
CA GLU A 427 -32.88 -0.14 -21.88
C GLU A 427 -32.04 -0.41 -20.63
N GLU A 428 -30.71 -0.28 -20.68
CA GLU A 428 -29.83 -0.37 -19.50
C GLU A 428 -30.20 0.67 -18.43
N ARG A 429 -30.45 1.93 -18.85
CA ARG A 429 -30.91 3.02 -17.97
C ARG A 429 -32.19 2.62 -17.26
N LYS A 430 -33.18 2.06 -17.99
CA LYS A 430 -34.43 1.58 -17.40
C LYS A 430 -34.17 0.46 -16.40
N ILE A 431 -33.42 -0.57 -16.77
CA ILE A 431 -33.12 -1.73 -15.90
C ILE A 431 -32.46 -1.27 -14.59
N VAL A 432 -31.40 -0.46 -14.68
CA VAL A 432 -30.70 0.06 -13.49
C VAL A 432 -31.59 0.98 -12.65
N SER A 433 -32.47 1.78 -13.27
CA SER A 433 -33.42 2.60 -12.50
C SER A 433 -34.37 1.77 -11.64
N TYR A 434 -34.84 0.62 -12.15
CA TYR A 434 -35.64 -0.32 -11.36
C TYR A 434 -34.80 -1.08 -10.32
N HIS A 435 -33.53 -1.37 -10.63
CA HIS A 435 -32.58 -2.00 -9.70
C HIS A 435 -32.35 -1.12 -8.45
N GLU A 436 -31.95 0.14 -8.63
CA GLU A 436 -31.71 1.06 -7.50
C GLU A 436 -32.98 1.37 -6.71
N VAL A 437 -34.12 1.55 -7.39
CA VAL A 437 -35.42 1.73 -6.73
C VAL A 437 -35.83 0.47 -5.95
N GLY A 438 -35.49 -0.73 -6.44
CA GLY A 438 -35.74 -1.99 -5.74
C GLY A 438 -35.08 -2.05 -4.36
N HIS A 439 -33.80 -1.66 -4.28
CA HIS A 439 -33.08 -1.52 -3.01
C HIS A 439 -33.73 -0.46 -2.11
N ALA A 440 -33.89 0.78 -2.60
CA ALA A 440 -34.40 1.90 -1.81
C ALA A 440 -35.83 1.69 -1.30
N LEU A 441 -36.69 1.07 -2.10
CA LEU A 441 -38.08 0.80 -1.73
C LEU A 441 -38.18 -0.28 -0.64
N ILE A 442 -37.39 -1.36 -0.71
CA ILE A 442 -37.35 -2.35 0.37
C ILE A 442 -36.78 -1.73 1.65
N THR A 443 -35.70 -0.94 1.56
CA THR A 443 -35.15 -0.21 2.71
C THR A 443 -36.21 0.65 3.38
N ALA A 444 -37.04 1.38 2.62
CA ALA A 444 -38.08 2.26 3.15
C ALA A 444 -39.37 1.54 3.62
N LEU A 445 -39.55 0.26 3.28
CA LEU A 445 -40.64 -0.58 3.78
C LEU A 445 -40.26 -1.34 5.07
N GLN A 446 -38.97 -1.48 5.34
CA GLN A 446 -38.44 -2.04 6.58
C GLN A 446 -38.49 -1.01 7.73
N LYS A 447 -38.51 -1.48 8.98
CA LYS A 447 -38.62 -0.62 10.18
C LYS A 447 -37.28 -0.31 10.86
N ASN A 448 -36.31 -1.21 10.67
CA ASN A 448 -35.01 -1.20 11.34
C ASN A 448 -33.92 -1.13 10.25
N SER A 449 -33.98 -0.09 9.44
CA SER A 449 -33.19 0.10 8.22
C SER A 449 -32.64 1.54 8.17
N GLU A 450 -31.44 1.71 7.63
CA GLU A 450 -30.83 3.04 7.50
C GLU A 450 -31.56 3.88 6.44
N PRO A 451 -31.89 5.16 6.72
CA PRO A 451 -32.66 5.99 5.80
C PRO A 451 -31.90 6.27 4.49
N VAL A 452 -32.65 6.28 3.38
CA VAL A 452 -32.13 6.57 2.03
C VAL A 452 -31.89 8.06 1.88
N GLN A 453 -30.62 8.44 1.71
CA GLN A 453 -30.17 9.83 1.54
C GLN A 453 -30.09 10.25 0.06
N LYS A 454 -29.72 9.33 -0.84
CA LYS A 454 -29.62 9.58 -2.29
C LYS A 454 -29.81 8.28 -3.09
N ILE A 455 -30.40 8.38 -4.27
CA ILE A 455 -30.46 7.32 -5.28
C ILE A 455 -29.92 7.92 -6.58
N THR A 456 -29.05 7.23 -7.31
CA THR A 456 -28.52 7.74 -8.58
C THR A 456 -28.19 6.63 -9.57
N ILE A 457 -28.35 6.93 -10.87
CA ILE A 457 -28.00 6.04 -12.00
C ILE A 457 -26.84 6.63 -12.83
N VAL A 458 -26.06 7.54 -12.24
CA VAL A 458 -24.89 8.15 -12.88
C VAL A 458 -23.66 7.26 -12.67
N PRO A 459 -23.09 6.63 -13.72
CA PRO A 459 -22.07 5.59 -13.56
C PRO A 459 -20.75 6.14 -13.00
N ARG A 460 -20.14 5.40 -12.07
CA ARG A 460 -18.90 5.79 -11.37
C ARG A 460 -17.69 4.96 -11.81
N THR A 461 -16.48 5.43 -11.49
CA THR A 461 -15.22 4.81 -11.93
C THR A 461 -15.06 3.37 -11.45
N MET A 462 -15.56 3.04 -10.26
CA MET A 462 -15.45 1.71 -9.62
C MET A 462 -16.37 0.64 -10.23
N GLY A 463 -17.10 0.95 -11.32
CA GLY A 463 -17.86 -0.03 -12.10
C GLY A 463 -19.37 0.05 -11.89
N ALA A 464 -19.80 0.57 -10.74
CA ALA A 464 -21.19 0.87 -10.40
C ALA A 464 -21.91 1.64 -11.53
N LEU A 465 -23.10 1.15 -11.90
CA LEU A 465 -23.99 1.77 -12.89
C LEU A 465 -24.96 2.74 -12.23
N GLY A 466 -25.50 2.35 -11.08
CA GLY A 466 -26.14 3.23 -10.10
C GLY A 466 -25.66 2.88 -8.69
N TYR A 467 -26.24 3.55 -7.69
CA TYR A 467 -26.21 3.14 -6.29
C TYR A 467 -27.31 3.84 -5.47
N VAL A 468 -27.67 3.22 -4.35
CA VAL A 468 -28.40 3.84 -3.24
C VAL A 468 -27.41 4.21 -2.13
N MET A 469 -27.45 5.46 -1.66
CA MET A 469 -26.74 5.91 -0.47
C MET A 469 -27.69 5.90 0.73
N GLN A 470 -27.36 5.08 1.71
CA GLN A 470 -27.95 5.10 3.05
C GLN A 470 -27.02 5.90 3.99
N VAL A 471 -27.57 6.51 5.03
CA VAL A 471 -26.80 7.15 6.11
C VAL A 471 -27.45 6.77 7.44
N PRO A 472 -26.73 6.19 8.41
CA PRO A 472 -27.29 5.84 9.72
C PRO A 472 -27.61 7.09 10.54
N GLU A 473 -28.70 7.03 11.32
CA GLU A 473 -29.07 8.09 12.28
C GLU A 473 -28.15 8.11 13.52
N GLU A 474 -27.60 6.96 13.89
CA GLU A 474 -26.67 6.76 15.01
C GLU A 474 -25.64 5.66 14.68
N GLU A 475 -24.40 5.78 15.19
CA GLU A 475 -23.35 4.78 14.95
C GLU A 475 -23.51 3.58 15.90
N LYS A 476 -24.13 2.51 15.41
CA LYS A 476 -24.35 1.25 16.16
C LYS A 476 -23.18 0.27 16.01
N TYR A 477 -22.67 -0.22 17.14
CA TYR A 477 -21.66 -1.29 17.17
C TYR A 477 -22.24 -2.71 17.20
N LEU A 478 -23.56 -2.87 17.37
CA LEU A 478 -24.26 -4.15 17.48
C LEU A 478 -25.42 -4.19 16.50
N ASN A 479 -25.57 -5.31 15.80
CA ASN A 479 -26.69 -5.59 14.90
C ASN A 479 -27.44 -6.84 15.37
N SER A 480 -28.78 -6.77 15.39
CA SER A 480 -29.65 -7.90 15.69
C SER A 480 -29.77 -8.89 14.52
N LYS A 481 -30.28 -10.11 14.78
CA LYS A 481 -30.64 -11.08 13.72
C LYS A 481 -31.65 -10.48 12.73
N GLU A 482 -32.60 -9.66 13.21
CA GLU A 482 -33.61 -9.01 12.37
C GLU A 482 -33.02 -7.90 11.50
N GLU A 483 -32.13 -7.05 12.02
CA GLU A 483 -31.41 -6.04 11.22
C GLU A 483 -30.56 -6.72 10.12
N LEU A 484 -29.83 -7.79 10.44
CA LEU A 484 -29.04 -8.53 9.44
C LEU A 484 -29.90 -9.28 8.40
N GLU A 485 -31.02 -9.89 8.80
CA GLU A 485 -31.99 -10.46 7.83
C GLU A 485 -32.58 -9.36 6.93
N ASN A 486 -32.92 -8.19 7.49
CA ASN A 486 -33.41 -7.05 6.71
C ASN A 486 -32.36 -6.51 5.72
N MET A 487 -31.08 -6.42 6.10
CA MET A 487 -29.98 -6.06 5.21
C MET A 487 -29.85 -7.05 4.03
N ILE A 488 -29.99 -8.35 4.27
CA ILE A 488 -29.97 -9.38 3.20
C ILE A 488 -31.14 -9.17 2.24
N VAL A 489 -32.36 -8.93 2.74
CA VAL A 489 -33.55 -8.65 1.91
C VAL A 489 -33.36 -7.37 1.09
N SER A 490 -32.81 -6.30 1.69
CA SER A 490 -32.48 -5.04 0.99
C SER A 490 -31.41 -5.24 -0.10
N LEU A 491 -30.34 -6.01 0.16
CA LEU A 491 -29.29 -6.31 -0.82
C LEU A 491 -29.77 -7.19 -1.98
N LEU A 492 -30.78 -8.03 -1.77
CA LEU A 492 -31.41 -8.82 -2.83
C LEU A 492 -32.51 -8.04 -3.58
N GLY A 493 -32.78 -6.79 -3.18
CA GLY A 493 -33.86 -5.95 -3.69
C GLY A 493 -33.75 -5.57 -5.17
N GLY A 494 -32.60 -5.05 -5.63
CA GLY A 494 -32.43 -4.68 -7.05
C GLY A 494 -32.56 -5.87 -8.00
N ARG A 495 -32.06 -7.05 -7.58
CA ARG A 495 -32.25 -8.33 -8.29
C ARG A 495 -33.71 -8.76 -8.34
N ALA A 496 -34.45 -8.60 -7.25
CA ALA A 496 -35.87 -8.93 -7.18
C ALA A 496 -36.71 -7.97 -8.06
N ALA A 497 -36.36 -6.69 -8.10
CA ALA A 497 -36.98 -5.71 -9.00
C ALA A 497 -36.79 -6.07 -10.48
N GLU A 498 -35.60 -6.52 -10.88
CA GLU A 498 -35.35 -7.01 -12.25
C GLU A 498 -36.30 -8.16 -12.64
N GLU A 499 -36.41 -9.19 -11.79
CA GLU A 499 -37.26 -10.36 -12.03
C GLU A 499 -38.76 -9.98 -12.07
N VAL A 500 -39.22 -9.15 -11.14
CA VAL A 500 -40.63 -8.70 -11.04
C VAL A 500 -41.04 -7.75 -12.18
N VAL A 501 -40.11 -6.98 -12.74
CA VAL A 501 -40.41 -5.95 -13.77
C VAL A 501 -40.19 -6.45 -15.19
N PHE A 502 -39.12 -7.21 -15.44
CA PHE A 502 -38.71 -7.63 -16.78
C PHE A 502 -38.81 -9.14 -17.03
N GLY A 503 -39.04 -9.96 -16.00
CA GLY A 503 -39.04 -11.43 -16.09
C GLY A 503 -37.67 -12.04 -16.44
N ASN A 504 -36.61 -11.22 -16.42
CA ASN A 504 -35.23 -11.54 -16.77
C ASN A 504 -34.30 -10.89 -15.73
N VAL A 505 -33.06 -11.37 -15.67
CA VAL A 505 -32.08 -10.96 -14.65
C VAL A 505 -30.70 -10.70 -15.26
N THR A 506 -29.97 -9.73 -14.71
CA THR A 506 -28.69 -9.25 -15.24
C THR A 506 -27.49 -9.69 -14.40
N THR A 507 -26.29 -9.27 -14.83
CA THR A 507 -25.04 -9.38 -14.07
C THR A 507 -24.83 -8.23 -13.08
N GLY A 508 -25.70 -7.22 -13.02
CA GLY A 508 -25.54 -6.05 -12.15
C GLY A 508 -25.50 -6.43 -10.66
N ALA A 509 -26.41 -7.29 -10.23
CA ALA A 509 -26.57 -7.75 -8.85
C ALA A 509 -25.40 -8.59 -8.26
N ALA A 510 -24.31 -8.81 -8.99
CA ALA A 510 -23.24 -9.73 -8.58
C ALA A 510 -22.60 -9.34 -7.23
N ASN A 511 -22.33 -8.04 -7.06
CA ASN A 511 -21.76 -7.45 -5.85
C ASN A 511 -22.69 -7.60 -4.63
N ASP A 512 -24.00 -7.49 -4.84
CA ASP A 512 -24.98 -7.44 -3.75
C ASP A 512 -25.41 -8.86 -3.34
N ILE A 513 -25.37 -9.80 -4.27
CA ILE A 513 -25.34 -11.25 -3.99
C ILE A 513 -24.09 -11.63 -3.19
N GLU A 514 -22.90 -11.12 -3.53
CA GLU A 514 -21.66 -11.38 -2.78
C GLU A 514 -21.75 -10.84 -1.33
N LYS A 515 -22.18 -9.59 -1.15
CA LYS A 515 -22.43 -8.99 0.17
C LYS A 515 -23.46 -9.78 0.97
N ALA A 516 -24.62 -10.09 0.38
CA ALA A 516 -25.68 -10.84 1.05
C ALA A 516 -25.21 -12.24 1.49
N THR A 517 -24.45 -12.93 0.61
CA THR A 517 -23.81 -14.22 0.92
C THR A 517 -22.81 -14.09 2.05
N SER A 518 -22.01 -13.02 2.08
CA SER A 518 -21.08 -12.73 3.16
C SER A 518 -21.80 -12.51 4.49
N ILE A 519 -22.87 -11.71 4.54
CA ILE A 519 -23.65 -11.47 5.77
C ILE A 519 -24.26 -12.80 6.27
N ALA A 520 -24.96 -13.54 5.39
CA ALA A 520 -25.54 -14.84 5.74
C ALA A 520 -24.49 -15.83 6.28
N LYS A 521 -23.33 -15.91 5.63
CA LYS A 521 -22.21 -16.74 6.08
C LYS A 521 -21.69 -16.31 7.45
N ASN A 522 -21.54 -15.02 7.73
CA ASN A 522 -21.10 -14.52 9.04
C ASN A 522 -22.15 -14.80 10.14
N MET A 523 -23.45 -14.62 9.85
CA MET A 523 -24.56 -14.98 10.75
C MET A 523 -24.50 -16.45 11.18
N ILE A 524 -24.31 -17.36 10.22
CA ILE A 524 -24.30 -18.81 10.46
C ILE A 524 -22.99 -19.26 11.12
N THR A 525 -21.83 -18.75 10.69
CA THR A 525 -20.51 -19.31 11.07
C THR A 525 -19.78 -18.58 12.19
N ARG A 526 -20.17 -17.35 12.53
CA ARG A 526 -19.50 -16.52 13.56
C ARG A 526 -20.46 -15.99 14.63
N PHE A 527 -21.67 -15.59 14.24
CA PHE A 527 -22.63 -14.98 15.17
C PHE A 527 -23.59 -15.98 15.83
N GLY A 528 -23.60 -17.25 15.40
CA GLY A 528 -24.44 -18.30 15.98
C GLY A 528 -25.94 -18.09 15.77
N MET A 529 -26.32 -17.41 14.67
CA MET A 529 -27.70 -16.99 14.38
C MET A 529 -28.51 -18.02 13.57
N SER A 530 -27.93 -19.17 13.21
CA SER A 530 -28.65 -20.28 12.58
C SER A 530 -29.37 -21.14 13.62
N ASP A 531 -30.62 -21.45 13.37
CA ASP A 531 -31.43 -22.31 14.24
C ASP A 531 -31.05 -23.81 14.04
N ARG A 532 -30.39 -24.16 12.92
CA ARG A 532 -29.84 -25.50 12.62
C ARG A 532 -28.54 -25.80 13.37
N PHE A 533 -27.68 -24.79 13.57
CA PHE A 533 -26.36 -24.96 14.19
C PHE A 533 -26.24 -24.35 15.60
N GLY A 534 -27.12 -23.43 15.97
CA GLY A 534 -27.09 -22.73 17.25
C GLY A 534 -25.83 -21.87 17.44
N LEU A 535 -25.40 -21.75 18.69
CA LEU A 535 -24.32 -20.86 19.14
C LEU A 535 -22.89 -21.32 18.77
N ALA A 536 -22.74 -22.23 17.81
CA ALA A 536 -21.44 -22.80 17.43
C ALA A 536 -20.69 -21.89 16.45
N GLY A 537 -19.45 -21.51 16.79
CA GLY A 537 -18.55 -20.79 15.90
C GLY A 537 -17.75 -21.75 15.02
N PHE A 538 -17.90 -21.65 13.71
CA PHE A 538 -17.21 -22.50 12.72
C PHE A 538 -16.12 -21.76 11.94
N ALA A 539 -15.99 -20.43 12.08
CA ALA A 539 -15.02 -19.64 11.32
C ALA A 539 -14.20 -18.69 12.20
N THR A 540 -12.91 -18.56 11.90
CA THR A 540 -11.98 -17.60 12.51
C THR A 540 -11.41 -16.64 11.47
N VAL A 541 -11.38 -15.35 11.79
CA VAL A 541 -10.75 -14.32 10.93
C VAL A 541 -9.23 -14.39 11.11
N GLU A 542 -8.50 -14.61 10.02
CA GLU A 542 -7.04 -14.71 10.03
C GLU A 542 -6.35 -13.33 9.95
N SER A 543 -6.91 -12.40 9.18
CA SER A 543 -6.35 -11.05 9.00
C SER A 543 -7.42 -9.98 9.21
N GLN A 544 -7.43 -9.40 10.42
CA GLN A 544 -8.47 -8.49 10.91
C GLN A 544 -8.46 -7.11 10.20
N TYR A 545 -7.29 -6.64 9.76
CA TYR A 545 -7.08 -5.25 9.32
C TYR A 545 -6.92 -5.07 7.81
N LEU A 546 -7.07 -6.13 7.02
CA LEU A 546 -6.96 -6.11 5.55
C LEU A 546 -8.12 -6.86 4.87
N GLU A 547 -7.92 -8.14 4.55
CA GLU A 547 -8.84 -8.90 3.68
C GLU A 547 -9.96 -9.62 4.44
N GLY A 548 -9.97 -9.60 5.77
CA GLY A 548 -11.02 -10.23 6.60
C GLY A 548 -11.13 -11.76 6.46
N ARG A 549 -10.17 -12.43 5.81
CA ARG A 549 -10.24 -13.85 5.43
C ARG A 549 -10.65 -14.74 6.60
N THR A 550 -11.70 -15.53 6.39
CA THR A 550 -12.21 -16.51 7.35
C THR A 550 -11.71 -17.92 7.02
N ALA A 551 -10.88 -18.50 7.89
CA ALA A 551 -10.63 -19.94 7.88
C ALA A 551 -11.82 -20.68 8.51
N MET A 552 -12.24 -21.80 7.90
CA MET A 552 -13.30 -22.66 8.42
C MET A 552 -12.68 -23.77 9.28
N ASN A 553 -13.13 -23.88 10.53
CA ASN A 553 -12.66 -24.83 11.54
C ASN A 553 -13.67 -25.97 11.74
N CYS A 554 -14.19 -26.53 10.64
CA CYS A 554 -15.23 -27.56 10.64
C CYS A 554 -14.91 -28.67 9.64
N SER A 555 -15.63 -29.79 9.70
CA SER A 555 -15.49 -30.86 8.70
C SER A 555 -16.18 -30.49 7.39
N ASP A 556 -15.78 -31.11 6.27
CA ASP A 556 -16.38 -30.90 4.95
C ASP A 556 -17.91 -31.14 4.95
N GLN A 557 -18.38 -32.09 5.77
CA GLN A 557 -19.80 -32.37 5.97
C GLN A 557 -20.53 -31.21 6.67
N THR A 558 -19.88 -30.56 7.63
CA THR A 558 -20.42 -29.36 8.29
C THR A 558 -20.37 -28.16 7.34
N ALA A 559 -19.31 -28.01 6.56
CA ALA A 559 -19.19 -26.94 5.56
C ALA A 559 -20.30 -27.03 4.49
N ALA A 560 -20.53 -28.22 3.92
CA ALA A 560 -21.64 -28.44 2.98
C ALA A 560 -23.02 -28.13 3.62
N ALA A 561 -23.23 -28.52 4.87
CA ALA A 561 -24.46 -28.21 5.61
C ALA A 561 -24.63 -26.70 5.92
N ILE A 562 -23.52 -25.96 6.06
CA ILE A 562 -23.51 -24.49 6.19
C ILE A 562 -23.88 -23.85 4.84
N ASP A 563 -23.34 -24.35 3.73
CA ASP A 563 -23.66 -23.84 2.39
C ASP A 563 -25.14 -24.08 2.02
N GLU A 564 -25.72 -25.23 2.40
CA GLU A 564 -27.18 -25.48 2.33
C GLU A 564 -27.99 -24.42 3.09
N GLU A 565 -27.57 -24.07 4.31
CA GLU A 565 -28.24 -23.10 5.18
C GLU A 565 -28.14 -21.67 4.60
N ILE A 566 -26.98 -21.29 4.05
CA ILE A 566 -26.77 -20.01 3.35
C ILE A 566 -27.72 -19.91 2.16
N VAL A 567 -27.81 -20.94 1.31
CA VAL A 567 -28.70 -20.96 0.14
C VAL A 567 -30.18 -20.89 0.57
N SER A 568 -30.55 -21.57 1.65
CA SER A 568 -31.90 -21.50 2.23
C SER A 568 -32.25 -20.08 2.70
N MET A 569 -31.35 -19.44 3.45
CA MET A 569 -31.51 -18.08 3.99
C MET A 569 -31.63 -17.04 2.87
N LEU A 570 -30.72 -17.07 1.88
CA LEU A 570 -30.75 -16.18 0.73
C LEU A 570 -32.02 -16.36 -0.11
N LYS A 571 -32.49 -17.61 -0.28
CA LYS A 571 -33.74 -17.88 -1.01
C LYS A 571 -34.97 -17.33 -0.26
N LYS A 572 -35.06 -17.51 1.05
CA LYS A 572 -36.15 -16.93 1.88
C LYS A 572 -36.17 -15.40 1.71
N ALA A 573 -35.02 -14.75 1.84
CA ALA A 573 -34.90 -13.31 1.70
C ALA A 573 -35.23 -12.81 0.28
N TYR A 574 -34.89 -13.58 -0.77
CA TYR A 574 -35.22 -13.24 -2.15
C TYR A 574 -36.72 -13.29 -2.44
N GLU A 575 -37.43 -14.33 -1.97
CA GLU A 575 -38.89 -14.39 -2.13
C GLU A 575 -39.59 -13.27 -1.35
N GLN A 576 -39.12 -12.95 -0.13
CA GLN A 576 -39.61 -11.81 0.65
C GLN A 576 -39.39 -10.46 -0.07
N ALA A 577 -38.22 -10.25 -0.69
CA ALA A 577 -37.95 -9.07 -1.51
C ALA A 577 -38.90 -8.95 -2.71
N LYS A 578 -39.18 -10.07 -3.41
CA LYS A 578 -40.14 -10.11 -4.52
C LYS A 578 -41.56 -9.85 -4.08
N GLU A 579 -41.99 -10.38 -2.93
CA GLU A 579 -43.31 -10.13 -2.34
C GLU A 579 -43.49 -8.64 -2.03
N MET A 580 -42.57 -8.05 -1.27
CA MET A 580 -42.56 -6.61 -0.94
C MET A 580 -42.61 -5.72 -2.19
N LEU A 581 -41.82 -6.01 -3.23
CA LEU A 581 -41.81 -5.21 -4.46
C LEU A 581 -43.05 -5.43 -5.34
N SER A 582 -43.67 -6.61 -5.29
CA SER A 582 -44.90 -6.92 -6.03
C SER A 582 -46.11 -6.21 -5.42
N GLU A 583 -46.24 -6.17 -4.09
CA GLU A 583 -47.27 -5.39 -3.38
C GLU A 583 -47.15 -3.89 -3.64
N ASN A 584 -45.95 -3.39 -3.92
CA ASN A 584 -45.64 -1.96 -4.04
C ASN A 584 -45.32 -1.55 -5.48
N ARG A 585 -45.82 -2.31 -6.46
CA ARG A 585 -45.46 -2.18 -7.89
C ARG A 585 -45.71 -0.78 -8.46
N GLU A 586 -46.87 -0.18 -8.20
CA GLU A 586 -47.21 1.15 -8.76
C GLU A 586 -46.27 2.26 -8.23
N LEU A 587 -45.84 2.16 -6.96
CA LEU A 587 -44.86 3.05 -6.35
C LEU A 587 -43.46 2.84 -6.96
N MET A 588 -43.06 1.59 -7.18
CA MET A 588 -41.81 1.25 -7.87
C MET A 588 -41.77 1.80 -9.31
N ASP A 589 -42.85 1.61 -10.09
CA ASP A 589 -42.94 2.12 -11.46
C ASP A 589 -42.88 3.68 -11.50
N LYS A 590 -43.50 4.37 -10.52
CA LYS A 590 -43.44 5.84 -10.38
C LYS A 590 -42.05 6.34 -10.02
N LEU A 591 -41.40 5.73 -9.02
CA LEU A 591 -40.04 6.08 -8.59
C LEU A 591 -39.01 5.83 -9.69
N ALA A 592 -39.10 4.69 -10.39
CA ALA A 592 -38.24 4.37 -11.52
C ALA A 592 -38.44 5.36 -12.69
N GLY A 593 -39.69 5.76 -12.98
CA GLY A 593 -39.99 6.80 -13.97
C GLY A 593 -39.30 8.13 -13.66
N TYR A 594 -39.40 8.63 -12.43
CA TYR A 594 -38.71 9.85 -12.00
C TYR A 594 -37.18 9.72 -12.09
N LEU A 595 -36.62 8.57 -11.69
CA LEU A 595 -35.18 8.32 -11.74
C LEU A 595 -34.63 8.27 -13.17
N ILE A 596 -35.41 7.75 -14.14
CA ILE A 596 -35.06 7.75 -15.58
C ILE A 596 -34.98 9.18 -16.15
N GLU A 597 -35.85 10.08 -15.70
CA GLU A 597 -35.91 11.49 -16.15
C GLU A 597 -34.89 12.40 -15.45
N LYS A 598 -34.60 12.17 -14.17
CA LYS A 598 -33.74 13.05 -13.35
C LYS A 598 -32.33 12.52 -13.12
N GLU A 599 -32.08 11.24 -13.40
CA GLU A 599 -30.83 10.50 -13.16
C GLU A 599 -30.40 10.42 -11.67
N THR A 600 -31.06 11.13 -10.76
CA THR A 600 -30.83 11.16 -9.31
C THR A 600 -32.11 11.55 -8.57
N ILE A 601 -32.31 11.01 -7.37
CA ILE A 601 -33.37 11.36 -6.40
C ILE A 601 -32.72 11.58 -5.03
N THR A 602 -33.06 12.68 -4.34
CA THR A 602 -32.65 12.90 -2.94
C THR A 602 -33.60 12.20 -1.96
N GLY A 603 -33.15 11.88 -0.75
CA GLY A 603 -33.97 11.25 0.30
C GLY A 603 -35.25 12.01 0.60
N LYS A 604 -35.22 13.36 0.57
CA LYS A 604 -36.41 14.22 0.71
C LYS A 604 -37.42 14.00 -0.43
N GLU A 605 -36.97 14.01 -1.68
CA GLU A 605 -37.85 13.76 -2.84
C GLU A 605 -38.41 12.34 -2.85
N PHE A 606 -37.58 11.34 -2.54
CA PHE A 606 -38.00 9.94 -2.41
C PHE A 606 -39.09 9.79 -1.35
N MET A 607 -38.88 10.34 -0.14
CA MET A 607 -39.86 10.26 0.94
C MET A 607 -41.14 11.06 0.65
N LYS A 608 -41.07 12.15 -0.13
CA LYS A 608 -42.25 12.88 -0.61
C LYS A 608 -43.10 12.01 -1.54
N ILE A 609 -42.49 11.35 -2.53
CA ILE A 609 -43.18 10.44 -3.46
C ILE A 609 -43.75 9.22 -2.69
N PHE A 610 -42.94 8.62 -1.81
CA PHE A 610 -43.34 7.47 -0.99
C PHE A 610 -44.54 7.78 -0.08
N ARG A 611 -44.51 8.91 0.66
CA ARG A 611 -45.60 9.31 1.57
C ARG A 611 -46.88 9.66 0.82
N ALA A 612 -46.78 10.40 -0.29
CA ALA A 612 -47.93 10.77 -1.12
C ALA A 612 -48.66 9.52 -1.64
N GLU A 613 -47.92 8.53 -2.14
CA GLU A 613 -48.48 7.28 -2.65
C GLU A 613 -49.06 6.39 -1.53
N LYS A 614 -48.44 6.39 -0.35
CA LYS A 614 -48.92 5.67 0.84
C LYS A 614 -50.07 6.36 1.58
N GLY A 615 -50.50 7.56 1.15
CA GLY A 615 -51.51 8.36 1.85
C GLY A 615 -51.09 8.86 3.23
N ILE A 616 -49.78 8.94 3.49
CA ILE A 616 -49.20 9.41 4.75
C ILE A 616 -49.05 10.94 4.65
N PRO A 617 -49.52 11.73 5.63
CA PRO A 617 -49.30 13.18 5.63
C PRO A 617 -47.82 13.55 5.56
N GLU A 618 -47.51 14.67 4.93
CA GLU A 618 -46.19 15.30 5.15
C GLU A 618 -46.14 15.82 6.60
N PRO A 619 -45.02 15.64 7.33
CA PRO A 619 -44.82 16.36 8.57
C PRO A 619 -44.73 17.85 8.27
N GLU A 620 -45.24 18.69 9.17
CA GLU A 620 -45.05 20.14 9.08
C GLU A 620 -43.54 20.43 9.20
N GLU A 621 -42.93 20.98 8.16
CA GLU A 621 -41.53 21.40 8.22
C GLU A 621 -41.44 22.62 9.16
N GLU A 622 -40.74 22.48 10.30
CA GLU A 622 -40.36 23.63 11.12
C GLU A 622 -39.39 24.51 10.33
N GLU A 623 -39.92 25.54 9.66
CA GLU A 623 -39.12 26.64 9.13
C GLU A 623 -38.45 27.37 10.31
N LYS A 624 -37.22 26.96 10.64
CA LYS A 624 -36.33 27.72 11.52
C LYS A 624 -35.86 28.96 10.77
N ASP A 625 -36.70 29.98 10.82
CA ASP A 625 -36.54 31.27 10.17
C ASP A 625 -35.23 31.95 10.59
N VAL A 626 -34.22 31.92 9.71
CA VAL A 626 -32.89 32.50 9.95
C VAL A 626 -32.91 34.01 9.64
N THR A 627 -33.75 34.76 10.36
CA THR A 627 -33.88 36.22 10.24
C THR A 627 -33.71 36.93 11.59
N GLY A 628 -32.48 36.92 12.11
CA GLY A 628 -32.19 37.53 13.43
C GLY A 628 -30.75 37.95 13.71
N ALA A 629 -29.88 38.02 12.70
CA ALA A 629 -28.44 38.27 12.87
C ALA A 629 -28.00 39.74 12.69
N GLU A 630 -28.68 40.70 13.33
CA GLU A 630 -28.16 42.06 13.46
C GLU A 630 -28.65 42.80 14.73
N ALA A 631 -27.83 43.73 15.23
CA ALA A 631 -28.11 44.66 16.33
C ALA A 631 -28.27 44.13 17.77
N ALA A 632 -27.16 43.75 18.42
CA ALA A 632 -26.93 44.02 19.85
C ALA A 632 -25.43 44.14 20.18
N THR A 633 -24.94 45.36 20.50
CA THR A 633 -23.56 45.62 20.89
C THR A 633 -23.35 45.63 22.41
N THR A 634 -22.25 45.01 22.86
CA THR A 634 -21.44 45.36 24.05
C THR A 634 -22.12 45.75 25.37
N SER A 635 -21.95 44.93 26.41
CA SER A 635 -21.51 45.43 27.74
C SER A 635 -21.11 44.29 28.69
N ASP A 636 -19.99 44.45 29.39
CA ASP A 636 -19.58 43.59 30.51
C ASP A 636 -20.46 43.79 31.76
N LYS A 637 -20.88 42.70 32.41
CA LYS A 637 -20.33 42.26 33.71
C LYS A 637 -21.05 41.02 34.28
N PRO A 638 -20.39 40.22 35.14
CA PRO A 638 -21.00 39.11 35.85
C PRO A 638 -21.72 39.56 37.14
N SER A 639 -22.67 38.73 37.59
CA SER A 639 -23.24 38.78 38.95
C SER A 639 -23.38 37.36 39.50
N GLU A 640 -22.93 37.15 40.73
CA GLU A 640 -22.90 35.83 41.39
C GLU A 640 -24.26 35.45 42.01
N ASP A 641 -24.42 34.14 42.22
CA ASP A 641 -25.15 33.48 43.32
C ASP A 641 -26.66 33.77 43.54
N LYS A 642 -27.49 32.72 43.37
CA LYS A 642 -28.27 32.18 44.50
C LYS A 642 -28.88 30.79 44.32
N THR A 643 -28.98 30.10 45.45
CA THR A 643 -29.56 28.77 45.65
C THR A 643 -31.04 28.78 46.05
N SER A 644 -31.80 27.84 45.50
CA SER A 644 -32.97 27.14 46.10
C SER A 644 -33.37 26.03 45.12
N GLU A 645 -33.13 24.74 45.36
CA GLU A 645 -33.67 23.86 46.41
C GLU A 645 -35.17 23.52 46.21
N ASP A 646 -35.39 22.23 45.89
CA ASP A 646 -36.37 21.31 46.49
C ASP A 646 -37.61 20.75 45.71
N LYS A 647 -37.79 19.43 45.93
CA LYS A 647 -38.96 18.53 45.86
C LYS A 647 -39.82 18.28 44.61
N ALA A 648 -40.05 16.98 44.43
CA ALA A 648 -41.18 16.36 43.72
C ALA A 648 -42.23 15.80 44.73
N PRO A 649 -43.44 15.43 44.28
CA PRO A 649 -44.35 14.47 44.94
C PRO A 649 -43.91 13.00 44.66
N GLU A 650 -44.15 11.93 45.45
CA GLU A 650 -45.27 11.51 46.35
C GLU A 650 -46.60 11.27 45.58
N GLU A 651 -47.55 10.38 45.93
CA GLU A 651 -47.97 9.62 47.15
C GLU A 651 -48.82 8.41 46.64
N ASP A 652 -48.93 7.17 47.15
CA ASP A 652 -48.29 6.28 48.15
C ASP A 652 -48.90 4.84 47.94
N LYS A 653 -48.62 3.87 48.84
CA LYS A 653 -49.38 2.64 49.21
C LYS A 653 -48.96 1.26 48.62
N ALA A 654 -48.95 0.18 49.41
CA ALA A 654 -49.02 0.05 50.89
C ALA A 654 -48.73 -1.40 51.41
N LYS A 655 -48.08 -1.50 52.60
CA LYS A 655 -48.40 -2.32 53.81
C LYS A 655 -48.59 -3.87 53.69
N GLU A 656 -48.49 -4.76 54.70
CA GLU A 656 -47.94 -4.88 56.09
C GLU A 656 -48.11 -6.40 56.48
N THR A 657 -47.45 -7.07 57.45
CA THR A 657 -46.46 -6.75 58.51
C THR A 657 -45.40 -7.90 58.57
N GLU A 658 -44.83 -8.52 59.64
CA GLU A 658 -44.88 -8.45 61.12
C GLU A 658 -43.58 -9.04 61.79
N ASN A 659 -43.35 -8.67 63.07
CA ASN A 659 -42.74 -9.38 64.22
C ASN A 659 -41.86 -10.68 64.04
N LYS A 660 -40.59 -10.78 64.52
CA LYS A 660 -40.00 -10.89 65.90
C LYS A 660 -39.39 -12.31 66.15
N GLU A 661 -38.51 -12.66 67.12
CA GLU A 661 -37.90 -11.99 68.30
C GLU A 661 -36.53 -12.65 68.72
N GLU A 662 -35.62 -11.90 69.38
CA GLU A 662 -34.57 -12.31 70.39
C GLU A 662 -33.47 -13.38 70.08
N THR A 663 -32.31 -13.53 70.80
CA THR A 663 -31.63 -12.85 71.95
C THR A 663 -30.08 -13.03 71.94
N GLU A 664 -29.30 -12.09 72.56
CA GLU A 664 -27.97 -12.24 73.24
C GLU A 664 -26.71 -12.81 72.48
N LYS A 665 -25.40 -12.65 72.87
CA LYS A 665 -24.64 -12.03 74.00
C LYS A 665 -23.19 -11.63 73.57
N LYS A 666 -22.36 -11.04 74.47
CA LYS A 666 -20.94 -10.56 74.29
C LYS A 666 -20.15 -10.74 75.62
N PRO A 667 -18.83 -10.42 75.78
CA PRO A 667 -17.58 -10.51 74.97
C PRO A 667 -16.51 -11.38 75.78
N PRO A 668 -15.16 -11.16 75.89
CA PRO A 668 -14.12 -10.42 75.14
C PRO A 668 -12.80 -11.23 74.84
N ILE A 669 -11.65 -10.53 74.71
CA ILE A 669 -10.29 -10.94 74.21
C ILE A 669 -9.32 -11.37 75.34
N PRO A 670 -8.24 -12.14 75.05
CA PRO A 670 -6.93 -11.97 75.71
C PRO A 670 -5.70 -11.93 74.75
N GLU A 671 -4.50 -11.67 75.30
CA GLU A 671 -3.26 -11.27 74.59
C GLU A 671 -2.19 -12.39 74.42
N ALA A 672 -0.97 -12.01 74.01
CA ALA A 672 0.16 -12.85 73.59
C ALA A 672 1.13 -13.31 74.71
N PRO A 673 2.13 -14.16 74.39
CA PRO A 673 3.36 -14.33 75.18
C PRO A 673 4.66 -13.93 74.43
N GLN A 674 5.76 -13.80 75.17
CA GLN A 674 7.14 -13.62 74.68
C GLN A 674 8.09 -14.69 75.28
N GLY A 675 9.25 -14.91 74.64
CA GLY A 675 10.32 -15.80 75.13
C GLY A 675 10.29 -17.22 74.54
N ASP A 676 11.41 -17.93 74.35
CA ASP A 676 12.80 -17.54 74.69
C ASP A 676 13.88 -18.27 73.84
N VAL A 677 15.14 -17.85 74.03
CA VAL A 677 16.43 -18.26 73.40
C VAL A 677 16.55 -19.66 72.73
N GLY A 678 17.19 -19.71 71.55
CA GLY A 678 17.76 -20.95 70.97
C GLY A 678 18.76 -20.73 69.81
N ILE A 679 20.07 -20.76 70.09
CA ILE A 679 21.16 -20.59 69.09
C ILE A 679 21.91 -21.92 68.91
N PHE A 680 22.13 -22.34 67.65
CA PHE A 680 23.26 -23.11 67.07
C PHE A 680 22.79 -23.65 65.69
N SER A 681 23.56 -23.90 64.62
CA SER A 681 24.87 -23.48 64.12
C SER A 681 25.29 -24.50 63.05
N ASN A 682 25.51 -24.06 61.81
CA ASN A 682 26.39 -24.64 60.76
C ASN A 682 26.06 -25.95 59.99
N HIS A 683 26.22 -25.81 58.66
CA HIS A 683 26.84 -26.75 57.69
C HIS A 683 26.17 -28.13 57.44
N THR A 684 25.80 -28.52 56.20
CA THR A 684 26.76 -28.93 55.15
C THR A 684 26.07 -29.22 53.80
N ILE A 685 26.62 -28.65 52.72
CA ILE A 685 26.80 -29.18 51.33
C ILE A 685 25.88 -30.33 50.86
N MET A 686 25.02 -30.06 49.87
CA MET A 686 25.25 -30.37 48.44
C MET A 686 24.50 -29.40 47.53
#